data_AF-A0A9D5FSL4-F1
#
_entry.id   AF-A0A9D5FSL4-F1
#
_cell.length_a   1.000
_cell.length_b   1.000
_cell.length_c   1.000
_cell.angle_alpha   90.00
_cell.angle_beta   90.00
_cell.angle_gamma   90.00
#
_symmetry.space_group_name_H-M   'P 1'
#
loop_
_entity.id
_entity.type
_entity.pdbx_description
1 polymer ?
#
loop_
_entity_poly.entity_id
_entity_poly.type
_entity_poly.pdbx_seq_one_letter_code
_entity_poly.pdbx_strand_id
1 'polypeptide(L)'
;MEFSTHQSENASWLNQLKQVRALKLQLKKGYPIGDIISKIGGQTISSFPHSAETFDAIATDYELMMNYMLTGMADPSRAELYAQLVLRMYKLLGNIEMGLRLQHDADALSLFGGGVKPLDVRDIREKLEAYVSEMALLSLDSQEQQDVTSRDIASRHQQFLSETFINIVGSAQWSHELASDMLALILSPTIDSIDAQLLISAIMMGALFVADVEKVLTLMCIYEQAQSEKLRQRALVGWAFCLDKDALTSLQPIDNKLTDLLLRQQVRDDLLELQMQIVYCQNAERDEERIRKEVMPTLMSNQSYEITKFGIKEKDDDTLEDILNPDNEERKMEELESGIQKIIDMQRQGADIYFGGFSKMKRFGFFYTFANWFMPFYAEHPQLQHLSADFLGSTYMQKMFEQGPFCDSDKYSFVLGLSSVFDQLPENIREMLKNGEATLGIVGTDTKQKMTPAYYRRLYLQDLYRFFKINNYQRAFYNPFEEREGHMLLANEIYRSALHDQALRMVRFLYQRQMYKEAKALLMPYYDGSNVGDISLRALLAMKQGEYVIAEGLYQKAYEKEPSNEHLLKGYAMSAFYSGDFDDAAQLFEQLLESQPDSRKYKLNLAISYINNGKVDEGVKLLYELNYKFPADVNIKRALAWGFLYTGQLEKAVKLYAEIIADESASAVDYLNAGYSSWFDKRIEEATQRFADYLLKLKKDSADAAKENNLSSNALLEKFQEDLLLLAKYGISEVEMRLMADISTRNSHNKN
;
A
#
# COMPACT_ATOMS: atom_id res chain seq x y z
N MET A 1 -15.53 -46.53 1.78
CA MET A 1 -16.05 -45.91 3.02
C MET A 1 -15.05 -44.94 3.68
N GLU A 2 -13.77 -44.90 3.28
CA GLU A 2 -12.77 -43.96 3.85
C GLU A 2 -12.84 -42.52 3.30
N PHE A 3 -13.55 -42.28 2.19
CA PHE A 3 -13.73 -40.92 1.64
C PHE A 3 -14.86 -40.11 2.29
N SER A 4 -15.79 -40.74 3.04
CA SER A 4 -16.92 -40.01 3.66
C SER A 4 -16.66 -39.57 5.10
N THR A 5 -15.74 -40.21 5.82
CA THR A 5 -15.37 -39.85 7.19
C THR A 5 -14.59 -38.54 7.25
N HIS A 6 -13.60 -38.35 6.35
CA HIS A 6 -12.83 -37.12 6.24
C HIS A 6 -13.64 -35.87 5.82
N GLN A 7 -14.73 -36.04 5.05
CA GLN A 7 -15.64 -34.93 4.76
C GLN A 7 -16.53 -34.56 5.95
N SER A 8 -16.91 -35.54 6.79
CA SER A 8 -17.74 -35.30 7.98
C SER A 8 -16.98 -34.63 9.13
N GLU A 9 -15.71 -34.99 9.35
CA GLU A 9 -14.85 -34.36 10.36
C GLU A 9 -14.43 -32.94 9.96
N ASN A 10 -14.09 -32.72 8.69
CA ASN A 10 -13.77 -31.37 8.17
C ASN A 10 -14.97 -30.41 8.24
N ALA A 11 -16.19 -30.91 8.07
CA ALA A 11 -17.39 -30.09 8.25
C ALA A 11 -17.65 -29.76 9.73
N SER A 12 -17.24 -30.62 10.67
CA SER A 12 -17.53 -30.48 12.11
C SER A 12 -16.72 -29.36 12.78
N TRP A 13 -15.41 -29.31 12.59
CA TRP A 13 -14.56 -28.30 13.26
C TRP A 13 -14.75 -26.89 12.66
N LEU A 14 -14.99 -26.79 11.35
CA LEU A 14 -15.33 -25.51 10.71
C LEU A 14 -16.64 -24.93 11.25
N ASN A 15 -17.61 -25.80 11.58
CA ASN A 15 -18.85 -25.38 12.23
C ASN A 15 -18.59 -24.89 13.66
N GLN A 16 -17.72 -25.56 14.43
CA GLN A 16 -17.32 -25.09 15.77
C GLN A 16 -16.59 -23.74 15.69
N LEU A 17 -15.67 -23.57 14.73
CA LEU A 17 -14.96 -22.30 14.50
C LEU A 17 -15.93 -21.16 14.12
N LYS A 18 -16.94 -21.46 13.29
CA LYS A 18 -18.02 -20.53 12.93
C LYS A 18 -18.90 -20.13 14.12
N GLN A 19 -18.98 -20.96 15.17
CA GLN A 19 -19.64 -20.59 16.41
C GLN A 19 -18.75 -19.68 17.26
N VAL A 20 -17.48 -20.06 17.48
CA VAL A 20 -16.56 -19.35 18.39
C VAL A 20 -16.23 -17.92 17.92
N ARG A 21 -15.92 -17.73 16.64
CA ARG A 21 -15.48 -16.42 16.12
C ARG A 21 -16.55 -15.34 16.25
N ALA A 22 -17.80 -15.66 15.96
CA ALA A 22 -18.90 -14.72 16.09
C ALA A 22 -19.15 -14.32 17.56
N LEU A 23 -18.95 -15.25 18.51
CA LEU A 23 -19.06 -14.96 19.94
C LEU A 23 -17.94 -14.03 20.43
N LYS A 24 -16.70 -14.23 19.97
CA LYS A 24 -15.60 -13.27 20.23
C LYS A 24 -15.98 -11.88 19.72
N LEU A 25 -16.57 -11.79 18.52
CA LEU A 25 -17.02 -10.50 17.96
C LEU A 25 -18.18 -9.89 18.76
N GLN A 26 -19.12 -10.69 19.27
CA GLN A 26 -20.21 -10.23 20.13
C GLN A 26 -19.69 -9.65 21.45
N LEU A 27 -18.75 -10.33 22.12
CA LEU A 27 -18.08 -9.79 23.32
C LEU A 27 -17.48 -8.42 23.03
N LYS A 28 -16.76 -8.29 21.92
CA LYS A 28 -16.14 -7.02 21.50
C LYS A 28 -17.17 -5.91 21.28
N LYS A 29 -18.35 -6.24 20.75
CA LYS A 29 -19.43 -5.26 20.51
C LYS A 29 -20.24 -4.93 21.77
N GLY A 30 -19.82 -5.41 22.94
CA GLY A 30 -20.51 -5.15 24.21
C GLY A 30 -21.81 -5.93 24.39
N TYR A 31 -21.97 -7.06 23.70
CA TYR A 31 -23.14 -7.93 23.93
C TYR A 31 -23.08 -8.53 25.34
N PRO A 32 -24.23 -8.81 25.98
CA PRO A 32 -24.27 -9.40 27.31
C PRO A 32 -23.52 -10.74 27.37
N ILE A 33 -22.59 -10.87 28.32
CA ILE A 33 -21.84 -12.13 28.52
C ILE A 33 -22.77 -13.33 28.80
N GLY A 34 -23.94 -13.12 29.42
CA GLY A 34 -24.93 -14.18 29.66
C GLY A 34 -25.43 -14.85 28.37
N ASP A 35 -25.66 -14.07 27.31
CA ASP A 35 -26.05 -14.62 26.00
C ASP A 35 -24.94 -15.51 25.44
N ILE A 36 -23.69 -15.12 25.67
CA ILE A 36 -22.50 -15.81 25.15
C ILE A 36 -22.29 -17.11 25.92
N ILE A 37 -22.40 -17.07 27.25
CA ILE A 37 -22.41 -18.25 28.13
C ILE A 37 -23.46 -19.26 27.65
N SER A 38 -24.69 -18.80 27.38
CA SER A 38 -25.78 -19.67 26.91
C SER A 38 -25.51 -20.30 25.54
N LYS A 39 -24.89 -19.56 24.61
CA LYS A 39 -24.63 -20.01 23.23
C LYS A 39 -23.45 -20.96 23.13
N ILE A 40 -22.44 -20.80 24.00
CA ILE A 40 -21.27 -21.69 24.00
C ILE A 40 -21.47 -22.94 24.87
N GLY A 41 -22.35 -22.86 25.88
CA GLY A 41 -22.72 -23.99 26.74
C GLY A 41 -23.19 -25.22 25.95
N GLY A 42 -23.08 -26.41 26.54
CA GLY A 42 -23.49 -27.67 25.90
C GLY A 42 -22.38 -28.37 25.10
N GLN A 43 -22.66 -28.74 23.84
CA GLN A 43 -21.79 -29.62 23.02
C GLN A 43 -20.41 -29.03 22.70
N THR A 44 -20.30 -27.71 22.55
CA THR A 44 -19.04 -27.06 22.15
C THR A 44 -18.00 -27.17 23.27
N ILE A 45 -18.33 -26.81 24.52
CA ILE A 45 -17.40 -26.98 25.66
C ILE A 45 -17.14 -28.45 25.99
N SER A 46 -18.12 -29.34 25.80
CA SER A 46 -17.89 -30.78 26.00
C SER A 46 -16.82 -31.36 25.08
N SER A 47 -16.54 -30.69 23.95
CA SER A 47 -15.46 -31.05 23.03
C SER A 47 -14.08 -30.56 23.49
N PHE A 48 -14.01 -29.71 24.53
CA PHE A 48 -12.77 -29.13 25.08
C PHE A 48 -12.70 -29.30 26.61
N PRO A 49 -12.36 -30.50 27.12
CA PRO A 49 -12.38 -30.79 28.56
C PRO A 49 -11.52 -29.83 29.39
N HIS A 50 -10.36 -29.40 28.87
CA HIS A 50 -9.47 -28.45 29.53
C HIS A 50 -10.04 -27.03 29.64
N SER A 51 -11.11 -26.71 28.89
CA SER A 51 -11.80 -25.42 28.92
C SER A 51 -13.06 -25.43 29.82
N ALA A 52 -13.53 -26.62 30.23
CA ALA A 52 -14.77 -26.76 31.00
C ALA A 52 -14.68 -26.09 32.38
N GLU A 53 -13.60 -26.35 33.14
CA GLU A 53 -13.42 -25.76 34.48
C GLU A 53 -13.35 -24.23 34.44
N THR A 54 -12.65 -23.67 33.44
CA THR A 54 -12.58 -22.20 33.26
C THR A 54 -13.94 -21.62 32.88
N PHE A 55 -14.71 -22.31 32.02
CA PHE A 55 -16.06 -21.89 31.67
C PHE A 55 -16.99 -21.90 32.88
N ASP A 56 -17.01 -23.00 33.65
CA ASP A 56 -17.88 -23.16 34.81
C ASP A 56 -17.59 -22.10 35.86
N ALA A 57 -16.32 -21.76 36.07
CA ALA A 57 -15.92 -20.66 36.94
C ALA A 57 -16.47 -19.30 36.45
N ILE A 58 -16.34 -18.99 35.15
CA ILE A 58 -16.88 -17.73 34.59
C ILE A 58 -18.41 -17.67 34.70
N ALA A 59 -19.10 -18.77 34.40
CA ALA A 59 -20.55 -18.86 34.48
C ALA A 59 -21.05 -18.68 35.92
N THR A 60 -20.38 -19.32 36.88
CA THR A 60 -20.69 -19.21 38.31
C THR A 60 -20.46 -17.79 38.82
N ASP A 61 -19.32 -17.18 38.48
CA ASP A 61 -19.00 -15.80 38.89
C ASP A 61 -20.01 -14.79 38.31
N TYR A 62 -20.45 -14.99 37.07
CA TYR A 62 -21.48 -14.16 36.44
C TYR A 62 -22.85 -14.33 37.11
N GLU A 63 -23.24 -15.56 37.43
CA GLU A 63 -24.49 -15.84 38.16
C GLU A 63 -24.47 -15.22 39.56
N LEU A 64 -23.36 -15.30 40.28
CA LEU A 64 -23.19 -14.64 41.58
C LEU A 64 -23.36 -13.12 41.46
N MET A 65 -22.77 -12.51 40.42
CA MET A 65 -22.91 -11.07 40.17
C MET A 65 -24.36 -10.66 39.88
N MET A 66 -25.09 -11.45 39.09
CA MET A 66 -26.52 -11.25 38.85
C MET A 66 -27.34 -11.37 40.14
N ASN A 67 -27.10 -12.44 40.92
CA ASN A 67 -27.79 -12.67 42.18
C ASN A 67 -27.53 -11.55 43.19
N TYR A 68 -26.29 -11.06 43.28
CA TYR A 68 -25.95 -9.91 44.11
C TYR A 68 -26.68 -8.65 43.64
N MET A 69 -26.76 -8.39 42.33
CA MET A 69 -27.49 -7.25 41.77
C MET A 69 -29.00 -7.30 42.10
N LEU A 70 -29.60 -8.48 42.15
CA LEU A 70 -31.01 -8.67 42.54
C LEU A 70 -31.31 -8.29 43.99
N THR A 71 -30.31 -8.23 44.88
CA THR A 71 -30.49 -7.77 46.27
C THR A 71 -30.74 -6.27 46.38
N GLY A 72 -30.53 -5.51 45.30
CA GLY A 72 -30.65 -4.05 45.29
C GLY A 72 -29.47 -3.30 45.92
N MET A 73 -28.44 -4.01 46.39
CA MET A 73 -27.22 -3.39 46.93
C MET A 73 -26.35 -2.78 45.81
N ALA A 74 -25.78 -1.60 46.09
CA ALA A 74 -24.79 -0.98 45.22
C ALA A 74 -23.44 -1.68 45.39
N ASP A 75 -22.85 -2.11 44.28
CA ASP A 75 -21.49 -2.68 44.24
C ASP A 75 -20.60 -1.73 43.41
N PRO A 76 -19.72 -0.96 44.06
CA PRO A 76 -18.79 -0.06 43.36
C PRO A 76 -17.83 -0.78 42.39
N SER A 77 -17.54 -2.07 42.63
CA SER A 77 -16.60 -2.86 41.84
C SER A 77 -17.25 -3.67 40.72
N ARG A 78 -18.59 -3.62 40.59
CA ARG A 78 -19.35 -4.40 39.60
C ARG A 78 -18.83 -4.24 38.17
N ALA A 79 -18.54 -3.00 37.77
CA ALA A 79 -18.07 -2.70 36.42
C ALA A 79 -16.70 -3.35 36.12
N GLU A 80 -15.78 -3.28 37.09
CA GLU A 80 -14.45 -3.87 36.99
C GLU A 80 -14.53 -5.41 36.95
N LEU A 81 -15.31 -6.01 37.85
CA LEU A 81 -15.53 -7.45 37.88
C LEU A 81 -16.16 -7.95 36.57
N TYR A 82 -17.13 -7.21 36.02
CA TYR A 82 -17.73 -7.55 34.73
C TYR A 82 -16.71 -7.50 33.58
N ALA A 83 -15.88 -6.45 33.53
CA ALA A 83 -14.81 -6.34 32.54
C ALA A 83 -13.81 -7.50 32.64
N GLN A 84 -13.46 -7.95 33.85
CA GLN A 84 -12.62 -9.12 34.08
C GLN A 84 -13.27 -10.41 33.56
N LEU A 85 -14.58 -10.60 33.76
CA LEU A 85 -15.31 -11.75 33.22
C LEU A 85 -15.33 -11.74 31.69
N VAL A 86 -15.53 -10.57 31.07
CA VAL A 86 -15.47 -10.40 29.61
C VAL A 86 -14.09 -10.80 29.08
N LEU A 87 -13.02 -10.35 29.74
CA LEU A 87 -11.65 -10.69 29.35
C LEU A 87 -11.37 -12.20 29.52
N ARG A 88 -11.80 -12.80 30.63
CA ARG A 88 -11.66 -14.24 30.89
C ARG A 88 -12.41 -15.08 29.83
N MET A 89 -13.64 -14.69 29.50
CA MET A 89 -14.41 -15.36 28.45
C MET A 89 -13.75 -15.17 27.08
N TYR A 90 -13.22 -13.98 26.78
CA TYR A 90 -12.47 -13.77 25.53
C TYR A 90 -11.26 -14.69 25.42
N LYS A 91 -10.44 -14.80 26.48
CA LYS A 91 -9.28 -15.70 26.53
C LYS A 91 -9.70 -17.17 26.38
N LEU A 92 -10.79 -17.58 27.03
CA LEU A 92 -11.36 -18.93 26.87
C LEU A 92 -11.70 -19.24 25.40
N LEU A 93 -12.45 -18.35 24.74
CA LEU A 93 -12.78 -18.49 23.32
C LEU A 93 -11.54 -18.51 22.42
N GLY A 94 -10.52 -17.70 22.74
CA GLY A 94 -9.23 -17.70 22.06
C GLY A 94 -8.49 -19.03 22.18
N ASN A 95 -8.52 -19.65 23.36
CA ASN A 95 -7.92 -20.97 23.58
C ASN A 95 -8.65 -22.09 22.83
N ILE A 96 -9.99 -22.04 22.77
CA ILE A 96 -10.78 -22.98 21.98
C ILE A 96 -10.47 -22.81 20.48
N GLU A 97 -10.43 -21.57 19.98
CA GLU A 97 -10.04 -21.29 18.59
C GLU A 97 -8.62 -21.80 18.30
N MET A 98 -7.66 -21.54 19.18
CA MET A 98 -6.28 -22.03 19.06
C MET A 98 -6.24 -23.56 18.95
N GLY A 99 -6.92 -24.26 19.87
CA GLY A 99 -6.99 -25.73 19.87
C GLY A 99 -7.59 -26.29 18.58
N LEU A 100 -8.70 -25.72 18.12
CA LEU A 100 -9.33 -26.11 16.85
C LEU A 100 -8.39 -25.97 15.66
N ARG A 101 -7.69 -24.83 15.57
CA ARG A 101 -6.76 -24.57 14.47
C ARG A 101 -5.57 -25.52 14.51
N LEU A 102 -4.93 -25.68 15.66
CA LEU A 102 -3.77 -26.57 15.81
C LEU A 102 -4.09 -28.04 15.51
N GLN A 103 -5.35 -28.47 15.70
CA GLN A 103 -5.77 -29.85 15.45
C GLN A 103 -6.25 -30.11 14.02
N HIS A 104 -6.80 -29.10 13.33
CA HIS A 104 -7.54 -29.34 12.09
C HIS A 104 -7.21 -28.42 10.91
N ASP A 105 -6.62 -27.24 11.16
CA ASP A 105 -6.24 -26.31 10.10
C ASP A 105 -4.99 -26.85 9.39
N ALA A 106 -5.10 -27.16 8.09
CA ALA A 106 -4.03 -27.81 7.34
C ALA A 106 -2.75 -26.96 7.28
N ASP A 107 -2.90 -25.63 7.13
CA ASP A 107 -1.76 -24.71 7.10
C ASP A 107 -1.10 -24.64 8.49
N ALA A 108 -1.89 -24.66 9.56
CA ALA A 108 -1.38 -24.71 10.93
C ALA A 108 -0.70 -26.05 11.24
N LEU A 109 -1.29 -27.18 10.87
CA LEU A 109 -0.70 -28.51 11.07
C LEU A 109 0.65 -28.65 10.36
N SER A 110 0.78 -28.08 9.15
CA SER A 110 2.06 -28.07 8.45
C SER A 110 3.12 -27.23 9.15
N LEU A 111 2.72 -26.23 9.93
CA LEU A 111 3.62 -25.33 10.64
C LEU A 111 3.99 -25.85 12.04
N PHE A 112 3.01 -26.40 12.76
CA PHE A 112 3.11 -26.84 14.15
C PHE A 112 3.21 -28.37 14.28
N GLY A 113 3.50 -29.10 13.20
CA GLY A 113 3.48 -30.57 13.18
C GLY A 113 4.41 -31.26 14.20
N GLY A 114 5.41 -30.55 14.73
CA GLY A 114 6.26 -30.99 15.85
C GLY A 114 5.61 -30.85 17.25
N GLY A 115 4.39 -30.32 17.32
CA GLY A 115 3.70 -29.94 18.55
C GLY A 115 4.11 -28.56 19.06
N VAL A 116 3.25 -27.97 19.89
CA VAL A 116 3.52 -26.72 20.62
C VAL A 116 3.82 -27.10 22.07
N LYS A 117 5.03 -26.76 22.55
CA LYS A 117 5.43 -27.00 23.94
C LYS A 117 4.97 -25.83 24.84
N PRO A 118 4.62 -26.10 26.11
CA PRO A 118 4.40 -25.04 27.10
C PRO A 118 5.62 -24.11 27.22
N LEU A 119 5.36 -22.82 27.44
CA LEU A 119 6.41 -21.83 27.59
C LEU A 119 6.89 -21.79 29.05
N ASP A 120 8.20 -21.91 29.24
CA ASP A 120 8.89 -21.63 30.50
C ASP A 120 9.89 -20.49 30.25
N VAL A 121 9.50 -19.27 30.63
CA VAL A 121 10.32 -18.07 30.39
C VAL A 121 11.63 -18.11 31.15
N ARG A 122 11.69 -18.82 32.28
CA ARG A 122 12.91 -18.99 33.04
C ARG A 122 13.90 -19.89 32.30
N ASP A 123 13.45 -21.05 31.83
CA ASP A 123 14.27 -21.94 31.00
C ASP A 123 14.73 -21.24 29.71
N ILE A 124 13.84 -20.45 29.09
CA ILE A 124 14.22 -19.65 27.91
C ILE A 124 15.32 -18.65 28.26
N ARG A 125 15.17 -17.89 29.36
CA ARG A 125 16.18 -16.94 29.82
C ARG A 125 17.52 -17.62 30.07
N GLU A 126 17.53 -18.71 30.83
CA GLU A 126 18.76 -19.43 31.19
C GLU A 126 19.52 -19.90 29.93
N LYS A 127 18.82 -20.37 28.90
CA LYS A 127 19.42 -20.81 27.63
C LYS A 127 19.95 -19.66 26.77
N LEU A 128 19.22 -18.54 26.69
CA LEU A 128 19.67 -17.35 25.96
C LEU A 128 20.89 -16.71 26.62
N GLU A 129 20.91 -16.59 27.95
CA GLU A 129 22.05 -16.07 28.71
C GLU A 129 23.26 -17.02 28.65
N ALA A 130 23.02 -18.33 28.66
CA ALA A 130 24.06 -19.33 28.45
C ALA A 130 24.72 -19.18 27.08
N TYR A 131 23.95 -18.96 26.01
CA TYR A 131 24.51 -18.71 24.67
C TYR A 131 25.45 -17.50 24.66
N VAL A 132 25.02 -16.35 25.21
CA VAL A 132 25.86 -15.14 25.29
C VAL A 132 27.14 -15.41 26.09
N SER A 133 27.02 -16.16 27.20
CA SER A 133 28.15 -16.51 28.06
C SER A 133 29.13 -17.47 27.37
N GLU A 134 28.63 -18.51 26.71
CA GLU A 134 29.41 -19.48 25.94
C GLU A 134 30.15 -18.79 24.79
N MET A 135 29.48 -17.91 24.04
CA MET A 135 30.09 -17.14 22.96
C MET A 135 31.16 -16.18 23.47
N ALA A 136 30.97 -15.57 24.65
CA ALA A 136 31.99 -14.74 25.27
C ALA A 136 33.23 -15.55 25.71
N LEU A 137 33.04 -16.76 26.26
CA LEU A 137 34.12 -17.63 26.71
C LEU A 137 34.95 -18.19 25.55
N LEU A 138 34.35 -18.41 24.38
CA LEU A 138 35.07 -18.85 23.18
C LEU A 138 36.23 -17.92 22.80
N SER A 139 36.15 -16.61 23.14
CA SER A 139 37.24 -15.66 22.89
C SER A 139 38.56 -16.01 23.60
N LEU A 140 38.55 -16.96 24.54
CA LEU A 140 39.70 -17.41 25.33
C LEU A 140 40.37 -18.70 24.79
N ASP A 141 39.75 -19.39 23.83
CA ASP A 141 40.23 -20.68 23.30
C ASP A 141 41.24 -20.54 22.13
N SER A 142 41.83 -21.67 21.70
CA SER A 142 42.70 -21.71 20.52
C SER A 142 41.89 -21.63 19.21
N GLN A 143 42.45 -21.00 18.17
CA GLN A 143 41.73 -20.64 16.93
C GLN A 143 41.05 -21.81 16.21
N GLU A 144 41.66 -22.99 16.23
CA GLU A 144 41.12 -24.21 15.58
C GLU A 144 39.98 -24.86 16.39
N GLN A 145 40.05 -24.77 17.73
CA GLN A 145 38.97 -25.22 18.62
C GLN A 145 37.82 -24.21 18.63
N GLN A 146 38.10 -22.92 18.51
CA GLN A 146 37.09 -21.85 18.42
C GLN A 146 36.13 -22.08 17.25
N ASP A 147 36.64 -22.44 16.07
CA ASP A 147 35.81 -22.62 14.88
C ASP A 147 34.86 -23.81 14.98
N VAL A 148 35.30 -24.97 15.49
CA VAL A 148 34.42 -26.14 15.62
C VAL A 148 33.37 -25.93 16.71
N THR A 149 33.80 -25.39 17.85
CA THR A 149 32.94 -25.23 19.04
C THR A 149 31.92 -24.10 18.84
N SER A 150 32.30 -23.00 18.17
CA SER A 150 31.36 -21.91 17.82
C SER A 150 30.24 -22.37 16.89
N ARG A 151 30.55 -23.25 15.91
CA ARG A 151 29.54 -23.79 14.99
C ARG A 151 28.50 -24.63 15.71
N ASP A 152 28.92 -25.50 16.63
CA ASP A 152 28.02 -26.32 17.42
C ASP A 152 27.13 -25.48 18.34
N ILE A 153 27.72 -24.51 19.06
CA ILE A 153 27.00 -23.57 19.92
C ILE A 153 25.96 -22.78 19.12
N ALA A 154 26.34 -22.19 17.98
CA ALA A 154 25.43 -21.43 17.13
C ALA A 154 24.32 -22.30 16.53
N SER A 155 24.61 -23.53 16.11
CA SER A 155 23.61 -24.47 15.58
C SER A 155 22.57 -24.85 16.63
N ARG A 156 23.02 -25.18 17.84
CA ARG A 156 22.16 -25.50 18.98
C ARG A 156 21.31 -24.31 19.41
N HIS A 157 21.89 -23.10 19.44
CA HIS A 157 21.15 -21.86 19.70
C HIS A 157 20.07 -21.61 18.65
N GLN A 158 20.40 -21.73 17.36
CA GLN A 158 19.46 -21.52 16.27
C GLN A 158 18.30 -22.53 16.28
N GLN A 159 18.57 -23.79 16.60
CA GLN A 159 17.53 -24.79 16.80
C GLN A 159 16.61 -24.40 17.97
N PHE A 160 17.20 -24.00 19.10
CA PHE A 160 16.46 -23.56 20.27
C PHE A 160 15.58 -22.33 19.98
N LEU A 161 16.11 -21.32 19.27
CA LEU A 161 15.36 -20.15 18.83
C LEU A 161 14.20 -20.53 17.90
N SER A 162 14.43 -21.44 16.95
CA SER A 162 13.40 -21.90 16.01
C SER A 162 12.27 -22.62 16.73
N GLU A 163 12.58 -23.49 17.69
CA GLU A 163 11.58 -24.15 18.53
C GLU A 163 10.83 -23.14 19.41
N THR A 164 11.55 -22.23 20.06
CA THR A 164 10.96 -21.19 20.93
C THR A 164 10.02 -20.28 20.13
N PHE A 165 10.40 -19.90 18.91
CA PHE A 165 9.57 -19.11 18.02
C PHE A 165 8.23 -19.81 17.74
N ILE A 166 8.27 -21.07 17.32
CA ILE A 166 7.05 -21.86 17.04
C ILE A 166 6.20 -22.01 18.29
N ASN A 167 6.83 -22.27 19.45
CA ASN A 167 6.12 -22.40 20.72
C ASN A 167 5.42 -21.11 21.14
N ILE A 168 6.03 -19.94 20.91
CA ILE A 168 5.41 -18.63 21.19
C ILE A 168 4.22 -18.41 20.25
N VAL A 169 4.39 -18.64 18.94
CA VAL A 169 3.34 -18.43 17.94
C VAL A 169 2.12 -19.33 18.21
N GLY A 170 2.36 -20.61 18.52
CA GLY A 170 1.31 -21.58 18.79
C GLY A 170 0.79 -21.60 20.24
N SER A 171 1.35 -20.76 21.12
CA SER A 171 0.99 -20.77 22.55
C SER A 171 -0.46 -20.37 22.80
N ALA A 172 -1.04 -20.93 23.86
CA ALA A 172 -2.33 -20.50 24.40
C ALA A 172 -2.35 -18.99 24.72
N GLN A 173 -3.54 -18.47 25.01
CA GLN A 173 -3.72 -17.09 25.45
C GLN A 173 -2.90 -16.84 26.71
N TRP A 174 -2.11 -15.76 26.71
CA TRP A 174 -1.17 -15.48 27.79
C TRP A 174 -1.88 -15.04 29.08
N SER A 175 -1.30 -15.44 30.20
CA SER A 175 -1.59 -14.82 31.50
C SER A 175 -0.81 -13.52 31.64
N HIS A 176 -1.22 -12.70 32.60
CA HIS A 176 -0.50 -11.46 32.88
C HIS A 176 0.91 -11.73 33.41
N GLU A 177 1.10 -12.79 34.22
CA GLU A 177 2.43 -13.18 34.71
C GLU A 177 3.36 -13.57 33.57
N LEU A 178 2.89 -14.44 32.66
CA LEU A 178 3.68 -14.89 31.51
C LEU A 178 4.10 -13.71 30.62
N ALA A 179 3.18 -12.76 30.40
CA ALA A 179 3.43 -11.56 29.62
C ALA A 179 4.46 -10.64 30.29
N SER A 180 4.35 -10.46 31.61
CA SER A 180 5.31 -9.68 32.41
C SER A 180 6.71 -10.30 32.38
N ASP A 181 6.81 -11.62 32.55
CA ASP A 181 8.09 -12.33 32.52
C ASP A 181 8.74 -12.26 31.14
N MET A 182 7.94 -12.42 30.07
CA MET A 182 8.43 -12.30 28.69
C MET A 182 8.87 -10.87 28.37
N LEU A 183 8.12 -9.85 28.82
CA LEU A 183 8.52 -8.44 28.70
C LEU A 183 9.88 -8.19 29.37
N ALA A 184 10.04 -8.69 30.61
CA ALA A 184 11.30 -8.56 31.35
C ALA A 184 12.46 -9.35 30.71
N LEU A 185 12.18 -10.44 29.99
CA LEU A 185 13.18 -11.16 29.21
C LEU A 185 13.63 -10.34 28.00
N ILE A 186 12.69 -9.86 27.18
CA ILE A 186 12.98 -9.12 25.95
C ILE A 186 13.70 -7.79 26.22
N LEU A 187 13.36 -7.11 27.32
CA LEU A 187 14.01 -5.87 27.73
C LEU A 187 15.35 -6.09 28.45
N SER A 188 15.73 -7.35 28.73
CA SER A 188 16.96 -7.66 29.45
C SER A 188 18.18 -7.37 28.58
N PRO A 189 19.20 -6.66 29.10
CA PRO A 189 20.47 -6.49 28.40
C PRO A 189 21.34 -7.76 28.42
N THR A 190 20.91 -8.83 29.11
CA THR A 190 21.65 -10.09 29.26
C THR A 190 21.48 -11.06 28.10
N ILE A 191 20.49 -10.82 27.22
CA ILE A 191 20.26 -11.62 26.02
C ILE A 191 20.71 -10.87 24.77
N ASP A 192 20.97 -11.61 23.69
CA ASP A 192 21.37 -11.00 22.43
C ASP A 192 20.23 -10.18 21.80
N SER A 193 20.57 -9.06 21.15
CA SER A 193 19.58 -8.17 20.54
C SER A 193 18.86 -8.83 19.34
N ILE A 194 19.47 -9.79 18.67
CA ILE A 194 18.88 -10.56 17.57
C ILE A 194 17.80 -11.49 18.12
N ASP A 195 18.10 -12.17 19.23
CA ASP A 195 17.15 -13.04 19.94
C ASP A 195 15.91 -12.24 20.36
N ALA A 196 16.10 -11.10 21.02
CA ALA A 196 15.02 -10.22 21.43
C ALA A 196 14.15 -9.75 20.25
N GLN A 197 14.77 -9.37 19.12
CA GLN A 197 14.04 -9.00 17.90
C GLN A 197 13.24 -10.18 17.34
N LEU A 198 13.80 -11.38 17.32
CA LEU A 198 13.11 -12.57 16.82
C LEU A 198 11.91 -12.93 17.71
N LEU A 199 12.06 -12.85 19.04
CA LEU A 199 10.97 -13.08 19.99
C LEU A 199 9.82 -12.07 19.80
N ILE A 200 10.10 -10.79 19.56
CA ILE A 200 9.07 -9.78 19.24
C ILE A 200 8.26 -10.19 18.00
N SER A 201 8.93 -10.67 16.96
CA SER A 201 8.24 -11.19 15.76
C SER A 201 7.39 -12.42 16.08
N ALA A 202 7.87 -13.31 16.96
CA ALA A 202 7.09 -14.47 17.39
C ALA A 202 5.80 -14.05 18.12
N ILE A 203 5.87 -13.05 19.00
CA ILE A 203 4.72 -12.51 19.72
C ILE A 203 3.69 -11.92 18.75
N MET A 204 4.15 -11.10 17.81
CA MET A 204 3.30 -10.55 16.75
C MET A 204 2.66 -11.66 15.92
N MET A 205 3.44 -12.61 15.41
CA MET A 205 2.91 -13.71 14.59
C MET A 205 1.92 -14.57 15.37
N GLY A 206 2.13 -14.79 16.67
CA GLY A 206 1.15 -15.45 17.54
C GLY A 206 -0.16 -14.67 17.65
N ALA A 207 -0.09 -13.35 17.83
CA ALA A 207 -1.27 -12.49 17.85
C ALA A 207 -1.98 -12.35 16.48
N LEU A 208 -1.26 -12.48 15.37
CA LEU A 208 -1.84 -12.56 14.01
C LEU A 208 -2.42 -13.95 13.71
N PHE A 209 -1.96 -14.99 14.41
CA PHE A 209 -2.51 -16.35 14.32
C PHE A 209 -3.85 -16.45 15.05
N VAL A 210 -3.87 -16.12 16.34
CA VAL A 210 -5.10 -15.97 17.13
C VAL A 210 -4.93 -14.76 18.03
N ALA A 211 -5.78 -13.73 17.84
CA ALA A 211 -5.72 -12.49 18.59
C ALA A 211 -5.64 -12.73 20.12
N ASP A 212 -4.70 -12.05 20.77
CA ASP A 212 -4.38 -12.18 22.19
C ASP A 212 -4.08 -10.80 22.79
N VAL A 213 -4.81 -10.45 23.85
CA VAL A 213 -4.71 -9.15 24.53
C VAL A 213 -3.34 -8.94 25.16
N GLU A 214 -2.81 -9.93 25.88
CA GLU A 214 -1.55 -9.76 26.60
C GLU A 214 -0.36 -9.74 25.64
N LYS A 215 -0.39 -10.52 24.56
CA LYS A 215 0.65 -10.45 23.52
C LYS A 215 0.71 -9.05 22.91
N VAL A 216 -0.44 -8.44 22.58
CA VAL A 216 -0.50 -7.08 22.03
C VAL A 216 -0.08 -6.03 23.06
N LEU A 217 -0.52 -6.14 24.31
CA LEU A 217 -0.06 -5.24 25.40
C LEU A 217 1.45 -5.36 25.62
N THR A 218 2.01 -6.56 25.53
CA THR A 218 3.45 -6.79 25.63
C THR A 218 4.19 -6.03 24.51
N LEU A 219 3.72 -6.13 23.26
CA LEU A 219 4.29 -5.38 22.14
C LEU A 219 4.19 -3.85 22.36
N MET A 220 3.05 -3.34 22.86
CA MET A 220 2.89 -1.93 23.21
C MET A 220 3.87 -1.48 24.30
N CYS A 221 4.07 -2.31 25.33
CA CYS A 221 5.03 -2.03 26.40
C CYS A 221 6.47 -2.07 25.92
N ILE A 222 6.83 -3.00 25.03
CA ILE A 222 8.17 -3.06 24.41
C ILE A 222 8.45 -1.78 23.62
N TYR A 223 7.50 -1.32 22.80
CA TYR A 223 7.65 -0.06 22.05
C TYR A 223 7.91 1.15 22.96
N GLU A 224 7.26 1.20 24.11
CA GLU A 224 7.39 2.28 25.08
C GLU A 224 8.67 2.22 25.92
N GLN A 225 9.09 1.02 26.34
CA GLN A 225 10.12 0.84 27.37
C GLN A 225 11.51 0.48 26.80
N ALA A 226 11.58 -0.09 25.59
CA ALA A 226 12.85 -0.53 25.01
C ALA A 226 13.76 0.67 24.70
N GLN A 227 15.06 0.50 25.00
CA GLN A 227 16.09 1.49 24.67
C GLN A 227 16.58 1.37 23.22
N SER A 228 16.51 0.16 22.66
CA SER A 228 16.93 -0.12 21.28
C SER A 228 15.84 0.25 20.28
N GLU A 229 16.15 1.14 19.34
CA GLU A 229 15.23 1.52 18.26
C GLU A 229 14.83 0.31 17.40
N LYS A 230 15.70 -0.68 17.23
CA LYS A 230 15.36 -1.91 16.50
C LYS A 230 14.18 -2.64 17.15
N LEU A 231 14.20 -2.76 18.49
CA LEU A 231 13.12 -3.39 19.26
C LEU A 231 11.85 -2.53 19.22
N ARG A 232 11.99 -1.22 19.44
CA ARG A 232 10.85 -0.29 19.42
C ARG A 232 10.11 -0.33 18.09
N GLN A 233 10.82 -0.19 16.97
CA GLN A 233 10.20 -0.14 15.65
C GLN A 233 9.60 -1.50 15.24
N ARG A 234 10.24 -2.61 15.62
CA ARG A 234 9.69 -3.96 15.40
C ARG A 234 8.39 -4.16 16.21
N ALA A 235 8.38 -3.74 17.47
CA ALA A 235 7.22 -3.82 18.33
C ALA A 235 6.08 -2.91 17.85
N LEU A 236 6.40 -1.71 17.35
CA LEU A 236 5.44 -0.78 16.74
C LEU A 236 4.68 -1.40 15.58
N VAL A 237 5.41 -1.96 14.61
CA VAL A 237 4.80 -2.70 13.49
C VAL A 237 3.91 -3.82 14.01
N GLY A 238 4.42 -4.56 15.00
CA GLY A 238 3.71 -5.70 15.59
C GLY A 238 2.37 -5.33 16.20
N TRP A 239 2.33 -4.41 17.18
CA TRP A 239 1.07 -4.08 17.81
C TRP A 239 0.11 -3.37 16.85
N ALA A 240 0.60 -2.51 15.95
CA ALA A 240 -0.24 -1.81 14.99
C ALA A 240 -0.97 -2.80 14.05
N PHE A 241 -0.26 -3.79 13.51
CA PHE A 241 -0.85 -4.84 12.66
C PHE A 241 -1.84 -5.72 13.42
N CYS A 242 -1.58 -6.03 14.68
CA CYS A 242 -2.49 -6.84 15.49
C CYS A 242 -3.79 -6.10 15.87
N LEU A 243 -3.84 -4.77 15.78
CA LEU A 243 -5.06 -3.99 16.02
C LEU A 243 -5.97 -3.87 14.80
N ASP A 244 -5.46 -4.10 13.58
CA ASP A 244 -6.15 -3.78 12.32
C ASP A 244 -7.37 -4.67 12.05
N LYS A 245 -7.30 -5.97 12.37
CA LYS A 245 -8.36 -6.94 12.05
C LYS A 245 -9.52 -6.97 13.02
N ASP A 246 -9.22 -6.83 14.31
CA ASP A 246 -9.97 -7.58 15.31
C ASP A 246 -10.53 -6.73 16.44
N ALA A 247 -10.45 -5.40 16.38
CA ALA A 247 -11.01 -4.52 17.42
C ALA A 247 -10.72 -5.04 18.85
N LEU A 248 -9.50 -5.57 19.09
CA LEU A 248 -9.02 -5.85 20.46
C LEU A 248 -9.15 -4.61 21.33
N THR A 249 -9.17 -3.45 20.70
CA THR A 249 -9.41 -2.11 21.23
C THR A 249 -10.73 -1.89 21.93
N SER A 250 -11.78 -2.70 21.72
CA SER A 250 -12.99 -2.56 22.56
C SER A 250 -12.85 -3.26 23.92
N LEU A 251 -11.75 -3.98 24.13
CA LEU A 251 -11.37 -4.49 25.44
C LEU A 251 -10.60 -3.41 26.19
N GLN A 252 -11.13 -3.03 27.35
CA GLN A 252 -10.65 -1.92 28.18
C GLN A 252 -9.12 -1.87 28.40
N PRO A 253 -8.39 -2.99 28.61
CA PRO A 253 -6.94 -2.92 28.76
C PRO A 253 -6.20 -2.35 27.54
N ILE A 254 -6.63 -2.73 26.33
CA ILE A 254 -6.02 -2.25 25.08
C ILE A 254 -6.42 -0.80 24.84
N ASP A 255 -7.69 -0.45 25.04
CA ASP A 255 -8.19 0.92 24.86
C ASP A 255 -7.45 1.92 25.76
N ASN A 256 -7.32 1.59 27.05
CA ASN A 256 -6.60 2.40 28.02
C ASN A 256 -5.14 2.59 27.60
N LYS A 257 -4.46 1.50 27.21
CA LYS A 257 -3.05 1.56 26.83
C LYS A 257 -2.84 2.34 25.54
N LEU A 258 -3.69 2.14 24.55
CA LEU A 258 -3.62 2.83 23.28
C LEU A 258 -3.91 4.33 23.46
N THR A 259 -4.94 4.68 24.23
CA THR A 259 -5.27 6.07 24.54
C THR A 259 -4.10 6.79 25.21
N ASP A 260 -3.45 6.15 26.19
CA ASP A 260 -2.25 6.67 26.84
C ASP A 260 -1.06 6.85 25.86
N LEU A 261 -0.83 5.88 24.97
CA LEU A 261 0.18 5.98 23.91
C LEU A 261 -0.09 7.17 22.98
N LEU A 262 -1.35 7.31 22.55
CA LEU A 262 -1.77 8.33 21.62
C LEU A 262 -1.77 9.76 22.19
N LEU A 263 -1.57 9.96 23.51
CA LEU A 263 -1.33 11.29 24.09
C LEU A 263 -0.04 11.92 23.54
N ARG A 264 0.95 11.10 23.19
CA ARG A 264 2.28 11.54 22.72
C ARG A 264 2.29 11.79 21.22
N GLN A 265 2.69 13.00 20.81
CA GLN A 265 2.79 13.38 19.39
C GLN A 265 3.71 12.45 18.59
N GLN A 266 4.83 12.03 19.17
CA GLN A 266 5.77 11.11 18.51
C GLN A 266 5.11 9.80 18.10
N VAL A 267 4.21 9.24 18.93
CA VAL A 267 3.51 7.98 18.63
C VAL A 267 2.54 8.17 17.46
N ARG A 268 1.84 9.31 17.43
CA ARG A 268 0.93 9.66 16.33
C ARG A 268 1.68 9.79 15.01
N ASP A 269 2.82 10.48 15.02
CA ASP A 269 3.67 10.62 13.83
C ASP A 269 4.31 9.29 13.41
N ASP A 270 4.70 8.44 14.37
CA ASP A 270 5.18 7.09 14.10
C ASP A 270 4.10 6.22 13.40
N LEU A 271 2.83 6.30 13.81
CA LEU A 271 1.74 5.59 13.14
C LEU A 271 1.48 6.11 11.72
N LEU A 272 1.60 7.43 11.50
CA LEU A 272 1.50 8.01 10.16
C LEU A 272 2.62 7.51 9.24
N GLU A 273 3.86 7.56 9.71
CA GLU A 273 5.00 7.06 8.93
C GLU A 273 4.87 5.56 8.64
N LEU A 274 4.42 4.78 9.62
CA LEU A 274 4.13 3.36 9.44
C LEU A 274 3.08 3.16 8.32
N GLN A 275 1.97 3.89 8.37
CA GLN A 275 0.91 3.82 7.36
C GLN A 275 1.42 4.17 5.95
N MET A 276 2.27 5.19 5.83
CA MET A 276 2.90 5.55 4.55
C MET A 276 3.81 4.44 4.03
N GLN A 277 4.60 3.82 4.91
CA GLN A 277 5.49 2.71 4.55
C GLN A 277 4.74 1.45 4.09
N ILE A 278 3.59 1.13 4.71
CA ILE A 278 2.72 0.03 4.25
C ILE A 278 2.27 0.26 2.81
N VAL A 279 1.85 1.49 2.47
CA VAL A 279 1.44 1.83 1.09
C VAL A 279 2.59 1.64 0.10
N TYR A 280 3.83 1.94 0.48
CA TYR A 280 4.99 1.64 -0.36
C TYR A 280 5.19 0.14 -0.57
N CYS A 281 5.12 -0.66 0.49
CA CYS A 281 5.26 -2.12 0.37
C CYS A 281 4.19 -2.71 -0.56
N GLN A 282 2.94 -2.26 -0.47
CA GLN A 282 1.87 -2.75 -1.34
C GLN A 282 2.05 -2.38 -2.82
N ASN A 283 2.63 -1.20 -3.09
CA ASN A 283 2.91 -0.77 -4.45
C ASN A 283 4.18 -1.44 -5.03
N ALA A 284 4.91 -2.25 -4.26
CA ALA A 284 6.18 -2.85 -4.69
C ALA A 284 6.08 -3.64 -6.01
N GLU A 285 5.00 -4.39 -6.24
CA GLU A 285 4.81 -5.14 -7.50
C GLU A 285 4.60 -4.21 -8.70
N ARG A 286 3.85 -3.11 -8.50
CA ARG A 286 3.63 -2.07 -9.53
C ARG A 286 4.92 -1.29 -9.80
N ASP A 287 5.66 -0.95 -8.75
CA ASP A 287 6.95 -0.29 -8.84
C ASP A 287 7.98 -1.19 -9.54
N GLU A 288 7.99 -2.51 -9.26
CA GLU A 288 8.79 -3.50 -9.98
C GLU A 288 8.45 -3.51 -11.47
N GLU A 289 7.17 -3.60 -11.82
CA GLU A 289 6.76 -3.63 -13.23
C GLU A 289 7.18 -2.37 -13.97
N ARG A 290 7.09 -1.21 -13.29
CA ARG A 290 7.56 0.06 -13.81
C ARG A 290 9.07 0.06 -14.03
N ILE A 291 9.85 -0.37 -13.04
CA ILE A 291 11.32 -0.46 -13.14
C ILE A 291 11.71 -1.41 -14.29
N ARG A 292 11.05 -2.58 -14.39
CA ARG A 292 11.31 -3.57 -15.43
C ARG A 292 11.04 -3.03 -16.84
N LYS A 293 9.99 -2.23 -17.02
CA LYS A 293 9.60 -1.68 -18.33
C LYS A 293 10.36 -0.41 -18.69
N GLU A 294 10.58 0.49 -17.73
CA GLU A 294 11.05 1.86 -17.97
C GLU A 294 12.54 2.08 -17.67
N VAL A 295 13.16 1.25 -16.82
CA VAL A 295 14.53 1.50 -16.31
C VAL A 295 15.50 0.36 -16.61
N MET A 296 15.07 -0.90 -16.48
CA MET A 296 15.96 -2.03 -16.75
C MET A 296 16.49 -2.10 -18.18
N PRO A 297 15.74 -1.77 -19.25
CA PRO A 297 16.28 -1.78 -20.61
C PRO A 297 17.50 -0.87 -20.77
N THR A 298 17.44 0.35 -20.23
CA THR A 298 18.54 1.32 -20.26
C THR A 298 19.74 0.87 -19.42
N LEU A 299 19.50 0.21 -18.27
CA LEU A 299 20.58 -0.31 -17.44
C LEU A 299 21.30 -1.51 -18.08
N MET A 300 20.56 -2.39 -18.77
CA MET A 300 21.12 -3.61 -19.37
C MET A 300 21.82 -3.35 -20.70
N SER A 301 21.36 -2.38 -21.49
CA SER A 301 22.02 -2.00 -22.75
C SER A 301 23.44 -1.47 -22.50
N ASN A 302 23.62 -0.72 -21.41
CA ASN A 302 24.85 0.01 -21.10
C ASN A 302 25.80 -0.75 -20.14
N GLN A 303 25.63 -2.07 -20.00
CA GLN A 303 26.57 -2.92 -19.25
C GLN A 303 27.73 -3.40 -20.13
N SER A 304 28.96 -3.19 -19.64
CA SER A 304 30.23 -3.63 -20.26
C SER A 304 30.47 -5.14 -20.17
N TYR A 305 29.62 -5.89 -19.45
CA TYR A 305 29.81 -7.33 -19.20
C TYR A 305 28.54 -8.11 -19.53
N GLU A 306 28.70 -9.26 -20.18
CA GLU A 306 27.66 -10.23 -20.49
C GLU A 306 27.86 -11.52 -19.68
N ILE A 307 26.82 -11.98 -18.99
CA ILE A 307 26.86 -13.24 -18.23
C ILE A 307 26.48 -14.38 -19.17
N THR A 308 27.46 -15.19 -19.56
CA THR A 308 27.26 -16.36 -20.43
C THR A 308 27.24 -17.65 -19.62
N LYS A 309 26.81 -18.76 -20.23
CA LYS A 309 26.85 -20.11 -19.62
C LYS A 309 28.27 -20.55 -19.22
N PHE A 310 29.31 -19.90 -19.73
CA PHE A 310 30.72 -20.22 -19.49
C PHE A 310 31.45 -19.19 -18.61
N GLY A 311 30.73 -18.21 -18.03
CA GLY A 311 31.31 -17.16 -17.18
C GLY A 311 30.92 -15.75 -17.62
N ILE A 312 31.46 -14.75 -16.93
CA ILE A 312 31.29 -13.33 -17.24
C ILE A 312 32.26 -12.97 -18.37
N LYS A 313 31.74 -12.52 -19.51
CA LYS A 313 32.53 -12.07 -20.66
C LYS A 313 32.37 -10.56 -20.80
N GLU A 314 33.47 -9.83 -20.91
CA GLU A 314 33.43 -8.40 -21.27
C GLU A 314 32.88 -8.29 -22.71
N LYS A 315 31.94 -7.37 -22.94
CA LYS A 315 31.45 -7.10 -24.30
C LYS A 315 32.60 -6.47 -25.07
N ASP A 316 32.85 -6.95 -26.27
CA ASP A 316 33.80 -6.31 -27.18
C ASP A 316 33.23 -4.92 -27.52
N ASP A 317 33.91 -3.83 -27.14
CA ASP A 317 33.51 -2.47 -27.53
C ASP A 317 33.41 -2.42 -29.06
N ASP A 318 32.25 -2.03 -29.59
CA ASP A 318 32.01 -1.89 -31.02
C ASP A 318 32.72 -0.61 -31.50
N THR A 319 34.06 -0.70 -31.58
CA THR A 319 34.98 0.38 -31.98
C THR A 319 34.60 1.06 -33.30
N LEU A 320 33.81 0.40 -34.16
CA LEU A 320 33.32 0.97 -35.41
C LEU A 320 32.17 1.98 -35.20
N GLU A 321 31.32 1.77 -34.19
CA GLU A 321 30.14 2.59 -33.89
C GLU A 321 30.54 3.88 -33.17
N ASP A 322 31.55 3.81 -32.29
CA ASP A 322 32.16 4.97 -31.61
C ASP A 322 32.95 5.87 -32.57
N ILE A 323 33.49 5.31 -33.67
CA ILE A 323 34.13 6.09 -34.74
C ILE A 323 33.09 6.84 -35.60
N LEU A 324 31.89 6.29 -35.76
CA LEU A 324 30.82 6.87 -36.59
C LEU A 324 29.97 7.90 -35.83
N ASN A 325 29.83 7.75 -34.51
CA ASN A 325 29.04 8.64 -33.65
C ASN A 325 29.86 9.03 -32.41
N PRO A 326 30.64 10.12 -32.46
CA PRO A 326 31.49 10.56 -31.34
C PRO A 326 30.70 10.84 -30.04
N ASP A 327 29.44 11.26 -30.17
CA ASP A 327 28.56 11.63 -29.05
C ASP A 327 27.74 10.44 -28.50
N ASN A 328 27.91 9.23 -29.06
CA ASN A 328 27.12 8.04 -28.67
C ASN A 328 27.41 7.60 -27.23
N GLU A 329 28.67 7.65 -26.82
CA GLU A 329 29.11 7.35 -25.46
C GLU A 329 28.55 8.37 -24.45
N GLU A 330 28.56 9.67 -24.78
CA GLU A 330 27.94 10.71 -23.94
C GLU A 330 26.44 10.47 -23.78
N ARG A 331 25.73 10.14 -24.87
CA ARG A 331 24.29 9.87 -24.82
C ARG A 331 23.94 8.60 -24.03
N LYS A 332 24.72 7.52 -24.18
CA LYS A 332 24.56 6.30 -23.36
C LYS A 332 24.78 6.60 -21.87
N MET A 333 25.76 7.44 -21.55
CA MET A 333 26.01 7.90 -20.19
C MET A 333 24.85 8.73 -19.63
N GLU A 334 24.29 9.67 -20.40
CA GLU A 334 23.10 10.45 -19.99
C GLU A 334 21.88 9.56 -19.74
N GLU A 335 21.64 8.58 -20.61
CA GLU A 335 20.54 7.62 -20.45
C GLU A 335 20.72 6.73 -19.21
N LEU A 336 21.96 6.31 -18.93
CA LEU A 336 22.33 5.57 -17.72
C LEU A 336 22.10 6.39 -16.45
N GLU A 337 22.59 7.64 -16.43
CA GLU A 337 22.40 8.58 -15.31
C GLU A 337 20.92 8.84 -15.04
N SER A 338 20.13 9.07 -16.09
CA SER A 338 18.68 9.24 -15.98
C SER A 338 17.99 8.02 -15.37
N GLY A 339 18.39 6.81 -15.79
CA GLY A 339 17.87 5.56 -15.25
C GLY A 339 18.21 5.38 -13.76
N ILE A 340 19.45 5.65 -13.38
CA ILE A 340 19.91 5.59 -11.98
C ILE A 340 19.18 6.63 -11.12
N GLN A 341 19.02 7.86 -11.63
CA GLN A 341 18.32 8.92 -10.91
C GLN A 341 16.85 8.56 -10.63
N LYS A 342 16.17 7.91 -11.58
CA LYS A 342 14.80 7.39 -11.37
C LYS A 342 14.73 6.38 -10.24
N ILE A 343 15.68 5.44 -10.16
CA ILE A 343 15.74 4.45 -9.06
C ILE A 343 16.00 5.15 -7.73
N ILE A 344 16.94 6.10 -7.69
CA ILE A 344 17.23 6.91 -6.49
C ILE A 344 15.99 7.65 -6.02
N ASP A 345 15.26 8.29 -6.93
CA ASP A 345 14.06 9.06 -6.57
C ASP A 345 12.93 8.14 -6.07
N MET A 346 12.76 6.97 -6.69
CA MET A 346 11.81 5.95 -6.21
C MET A 346 12.20 5.45 -4.80
N GLN A 347 13.48 5.14 -4.58
CA GLN A 347 13.99 4.69 -3.29
C GLN A 347 13.85 5.78 -2.22
N ARG A 348 14.15 7.05 -2.56
CA ARG A 348 13.98 8.21 -1.68
C ARG A 348 12.53 8.44 -1.29
N GLN A 349 11.60 8.19 -2.21
CA GLN A 349 10.18 8.22 -1.89
C GLN A 349 9.84 7.10 -0.89
N GLY A 350 10.47 5.93 -1.01
CA GLY A 350 10.27 4.79 -0.11
C GLY A 350 9.82 3.52 -0.84
N ALA A 351 9.80 3.54 -2.17
CA ALA A 351 9.47 2.39 -2.99
C ALA A 351 10.45 1.24 -2.76
N ASP A 352 9.92 0.01 -2.81
CA ASP A 352 10.71 -1.19 -2.69
C ASP A 352 11.22 -1.66 -4.05
N ILE A 353 12.39 -1.16 -4.42
CA ILE A 353 13.02 -1.46 -5.70
C ILE A 353 13.62 -2.88 -5.79
N TYR A 354 13.73 -3.60 -4.66
CA TYR A 354 14.47 -4.85 -4.56
C TYR A 354 13.57 -6.09 -4.47
N PHE A 355 12.28 -5.92 -4.16
CA PHE A 355 11.32 -7.01 -4.04
C PHE A 355 11.34 -7.99 -5.23
N GLY A 356 11.24 -7.48 -6.45
CA GLY A 356 11.20 -8.31 -7.66
C GLY A 356 12.41 -9.20 -7.86
N GLY A 357 13.61 -8.68 -7.59
CA GLY A 357 14.88 -9.40 -7.73
C GLY A 357 15.03 -10.53 -6.71
N PHE A 358 14.73 -10.25 -5.43
CA PHE A 358 14.92 -11.22 -4.35
C PHE A 358 13.75 -12.17 -4.13
N SER A 359 12.55 -11.85 -4.65
CA SER A 359 11.38 -12.73 -4.52
C SER A 359 11.66 -14.15 -5.02
N LYS A 360 12.36 -14.27 -6.15
CA LYS A 360 12.75 -15.56 -6.76
C LYS A 360 13.83 -16.29 -5.96
N MET A 361 14.63 -15.55 -5.18
CA MET A 361 15.70 -16.07 -4.34
C MET A 361 15.20 -16.61 -2.99
N LYS A 362 13.91 -16.44 -2.65
CA LYS A 362 13.29 -17.05 -1.45
C LYS A 362 13.07 -18.57 -1.53
N ARG A 363 13.82 -19.24 -2.42
CA ARG A 363 13.84 -20.70 -2.62
C ARG A 363 15.03 -21.38 -1.95
N PHE A 364 15.99 -20.62 -1.42
CA PHE A 364 17.09 -21.18 -0.64
C PHE A 364 16.57 -21.90 0.61
N GLY A 365 17.22 -22.99 1.00
CA GLY A 365 16.83 -23.82 2.15
C GLY A 365 16.77 -23.07 3.48
N PHE A 366 17.44 -21.92 3.59
CA PHE A 366 17.28 -20.97 4.70
C PHE A 366 15.80 -20.64 4.99
N PHE A 367 14.98 -20.46 3.96
CA PHE A 367 13.57 -20.06 4.08
C PHE A 367 12.60 -21.22 4.34
N TYR A 368 13.10 -22.47 4.43
CA TYR A 368 12.28 -23.60 4.86
C TYR A 368 12.04 -23.62 6.36
N THR A 369 12.88 -22.91 7.12
CA THR A 369 12.66 -22.69 8.56
C THR A 369 11.78 -21.47 8.75
N PHE A 370 10.67 -21.61 9.48
CA PHE A 370 9.69 -20.53 9.64
C PHE A 370 10.28 -19.28 10.32
N ALA A 371 11.01 -19.45 11.42
CA ALA A 371 11.65 -18.35 12.15
C ALA A 371 12.59 -17.49 11.28
N ASN A 372 13.21 -18.09 10.27
CA ASN A 372 14.21 -17.43 9.42
C ASN A 372 13.63 -16.32 8.54
N TRP A 373 12.31 -16.29 8.32
CA TRP A 373 11.66 -15.18 7.63
C TRP A 373 11.71 -13.86 8.42
N PHE A 374 11.92 -13.94 9.73
CA PHE A 374 11.93 -12.81 10.65
C PHE A 374 13.29 -12.61 11.34
N MET A 375 14.29 -13.42 10.98
CA MET A 375 15.62 -13.41 11.58
C MET A 375 16.38 -12.16 11.13
N PRO A 376 16.79 -11.27 12.05
CA PRO A 376 17.72 -10.19 11.72
C PRO A 376 19.00 -10.75 11.14
N PHE A 377 19.61 -10.06 10.18
CA PHE A 377 20.82 -10.58 9.54
C PHE A 377 22.02 -10.55 10.51
N TYR A 378 22.73 -11.66 10.56
CA TYR A 378 24.07 -11.78 11.17
C TYR A 378 24.92 -12.80 10.41
N ALA A 379 26.22 -12.54 10.32
CA ALA A 379 27.14 -13.29 9.46
C ALA A 379 27.46 -14.68 10.02
N GLU A 380 27.39 -14.83 11.33
CA GLU A 380 27.73 -16.04 12.09
C GLU A 380 26.60 -17.09 12.07
N HIS A 381 25.48 -16.79 11.40
CA HIS A 381 24.33 -17.67 11.32
C HIS A 381 24.73 -19.08 10.84
N PRO A 382 24.28 -20.18 11.47
CA PRO A 382 24.74 -21.54 11.17
C PRO A 382 24.69 -21.92 9.69
N GLN A 383 23.64 -21.50 8.99
CA GLN A 383 23.48 -21.76 7.56
C GLN A 383 24.42 -20.95 6.66
N LEU A 384 25.18 -19.99 7.18
CA LEU A 384 26.22 -19.23 6.46
C LEU A 384 27.64 -19.67 6.80
N GLN A 385 27.84 -20.53 7.81
CA GLN A 385 29.18 -20.91 8.30
C GLN A 385 30.02 -21.73 7.29
N HIS A 386 29.40 -22.25 6.24
CA HIS A 386 30.10 -22.91 5.14
C HIS A 386 30.75 -21.92 4.16
N LEU A 387 30.46 -20.63 4.30
CA LEU A 387 30.99 -19.57 3.45
C LEU A 387 32.36 -19.11 3.95
N SER A 388 33.19 -18.66 3.01
CA SER A 388 34.53 -18.16 3.31
C SER A 388 34.48 -16.93 4.23
N ALA A 389 35.33 -16.90 5.25
CA ALA A 389 35.52 -15.74 6.11
C ALA A 389 36.00 -14.51 5.31
N ASP A 390 36.82 -14.72 4.27
CA ASP A 390 37.27 -13.65 3.37
C ASP A 390 36.10 -13.04 2.58
N PHE A 391 35.07 -13.83 2.29
CA PHE A 391 33.88 -13.36 1.59
C PHE A 391 33.00 -12.52 2.51
N LEU A 392 32.59 -13.09 3.64
CA LEU A 392 31.72 -12.41 4.62
C LEU A 392 32.39 -11.20 5.26
N GLY A 393 33.71 -11.27 5.46
CA GLY A 393 34.54 -10.20 6.02
C GLY A 393 34.98 -9.14 5.02
N SER A 394 34.61 -9.25 3.74
CA SER A 394 34.93 -8.23 2.74
C SER A 394 34.32 -6.87 3.10
N THR A 395 35.02 -5.77 2.81
CA THR A 395 34.56 -4.41 3.12
C THR A 395 33.21 -4.11 2.46
N TYR A 396 32.98 -4.65 1.26
CA TYR A 396 31.69 -4.54 0.59
C TYR A 396 30.55 -5.18 1.39
N MET A 397 30.75 -6.42 1.87
CA MET A 397 29.74 -7.13 2.65
C MET A 397 29.45 -6.42 3.96
N GLN A 398 30.48 -5.98 4.68
CA GLN A 398 30.31 -5.22 5.93
C GLN A 398 29.48 -3.94 5.71
N LYS A 399 29.81 -3.15 4.68
CA LYS A 399 29.02 -1.95 4.32
C LYS A 399 27.57 -2.30 3.97
N MET A 400 27.34 -3.39 3.24
CA MET A 400 25.99 -3.85 2.90
C MET A 400 25.19 -4.31 4.13
N PHE A 401 25.83 -5.00 5.08
CA PHE A 401 25.15 -5.49 6.28
C PHE A 401 24.76 -4.34 7.22
N GLU A 402 25.63 -3.34 7.37
CA GLU A 402 25.45 -2.21 8.28
C GLU A 402 24.58 -1.09 7.71
N GLN A 403 24.74 -0.76 6.42
CA GLN A 403 24.15 0.43 5.80
C GLN A 403 23.45 0.14 4.48
N GLY A 404 23.30 -1.15 4.13
CA GLY A 404 22.69 -1.54 2.88
C GLY A 404 21.19 -1.26 2.84
N PRO A 405 20.63 -1.19 1.62
CA PRO A 405 19.21 -0.94 1.43
C PRO A 405 18.35 -2.21 1.50
N PHE A 406 18.97 -3.39 1.67
CA PHE A 406 18.28 -4.68 1.73
C PHE A 406 17.69 -4.92 3.11
N CYS A 407 16.46 -5.45 3.15
CA CYS A 407 15.91 -6.04 4.37
C CYS A 407 16.66 -7.32 4.74
N ASP A 408 16.48 -7.82 5.96
CA ASP A 408 17.36 -8.87 6.49
C ASP A 408 17.23 -10.18 5.73
N SER A 409 16.01 -10.55 5.32
CA SER A 409 15.81 -11.72 4.46
C SER A 409 16.46 -11.54 3.08
N ASP A 410 16.49 -10.33 2.52
CA ASP A 410 17.13 -10.06 1.23
C ASP A 410 18.66 -10.11 1.37
N LYS A 411 19.23 -9.72 2.52
CA LYS A 411 20.66 -9.92 2.82
C LYS A 411 21.03 -11.41 2.81
N TYR A 412 20.24 -12.27 3.46
CA TYR A 412 20.47 -13.73 3.40
C TYR A 412 20.38 -14.27 1.97
N SER A 413 19.37 -13.85 1.20
CA SER A 413 19.23 -14.23 -0.22
C SER A 413 20.43 -13.79 -1.05
N PHE A 414 20.91 -12.57 -0.85
CA PHE A 414 22.04 -12.01 -1.57
C PHE A 414 23.33 -12.77 -1.25
N VAL A 415 23.63 -12.99 0.04
CA VAL A 415 24.84 -13.69 0.49
C VAL A 415 24.87 -15.12 -0.05
N LEU A 416 23.78 -15.87 0.08
CA LEU A 416 23.66 -17.25 -0.43
C LEU A 416 23.72 -17.34 -1.96
N GLY A 417 23.16 -16.34 -2.65
CA GLY A 417 23.23 -16.25 -4.10
C GLY A 417 24.64 -15.96 -4.58
N LEU A 418 25.27 -14.93 -4.04
CA LEU A 418 26.60 -14.49 -4.47
C LEU A 418 27.69 -15.50 -4.09
N SER A 419 27.57 -16.19 -2.96
CA SER A 419 28.54 -17.22 -2.57
C SER A 419 28.68 -18.35 -3.59
N SER A 420 27.62 -18.66 -4.34
CA SER A 420 27.65 -19.72 -5.36
C SER A 420 28.52 -19.39 -6.58
N VAL A 421 28.81 -18.09 -6.79
CA VAL A 421 29.57 -17.58 -7.92
C VAL A 421 30.84 -16.84 -7.51
N PHE A 422 31.03 -16.56 -6.22
CA PHE A 422 32.13 -15.71 -5.73
C PHE A 422 33.52 -16.21 -6.13
N ASP A 423 33.76 -17.52 -6.02
CA ASP A 423 35.05 -18.12 -6.39
C ASP A 423 35.27 -18.14 -7.92
N GLN A 424 34.21 -17.98 -8.71
CA GLN A 424 34.25 -17.90 -10.17
C GLN A 424 34.41 -16.46 -10.68
N LEU A 425 34.33 -15.46 -9.79
CA LEU A 425 34.55 -14.07 -10.17
C LEU A 425 36.03 -13.84 -10.53
N PRO A 426 36.30 -13.03 -11.57
CA PRO A 426 37.63 -12.51 -11.87
C PRO A 426 38.32 -11.87 -10.65
N GLU A 427 39.64 -12.01 -10.54
CA GLU A 427 40.41 -11.59 -9.35
C GLU A 427 40.28 -10.08 -9.08
N ASN A 428 40.26 -9.25 -10.14
CA ASN A 428 40.04 -7.82 -10.05
C ASN A 428 38.68 -7.47 -9.41
N ILE A 429 37.61 -8.18 -9.77
CA ILE A 429 36.27 -7.96 -9.17
C ILE A 429 36.28 -8.41 -7.70
N ARG A 430 36.97 -9.51 -7.39
CA ARG A 430 37.13 -9.98 -6.01
C ARG A 430 37.89 -8.97 -5.15
N GLU A 431 38.95 -8.36 -5.69
CA GLU A 431 39.67 -7.28 -5.01
C GLU A 431 38.80 -6.04 -4.80
N MET A 432 38.01 -5.62 -5.80
CA MET A 432 37.07 -4.50 -5.64
C MET A 432 36.03 -4.76 -4.54
N LEU A 433 35.52 -6.00 -4.43
CA LEU A 433 34.63 -6.41 -3.34
C LEU A 433 35.35 -6.36 -1.99
N LYS A 434 36.59 -6.86 -1.91
CA LYS A 434 37.40 -6.80 -0.68
C LYS A 434 37.65 -5.37 -0.22
N ASN A 435 37.93 -4.45 -1.15
CA ASN A 435 38.21 -3.04 -0.87
C ASN A 435 36.92 -2.20 -0.70
N GLY A 436 35.76 -2.75 -1.03
CA GLY A 436 34.48 -2.06 -0.93
C GLY A 436 34.29 -0.94 -1.97
N GLU A 437 34.91 -1.12 -3.14
CA GLU A 437 34.85 -0.24 -4.32
C GLU A 437 33.76 -0.70 -5.32
N ALA A 438 33.23 -1.91 -5.14
CA ALA A 438 32.14 -2.44 -5.96
C ALA A 438 30.77 -1.81 -5.61
N THR A 439 29.90 -1.72 -6.61
CA THR A 439 28.50 -1.20 -6.49
C THR A 439 27.44 -2.27 -6.82
N LEU A 440 27.78 -3.55 -6.67
CA LEU A 440 27.00 -4.71 -7.13
C LEU A 440 25.59 -4.83 -6.52
N GLY A 441 24.59 -4.23 -7.16
CA GLY A 441 23.19 -4.25 -6.72
C GLY A 441 22.82 -3.16 -5.71
N ILE A 442 23.78 -2.35 -5.30
CA ILE A 442 23.55 -1.16 -4.47
C ILE A 442 23.54 0.06 -5.39
N VAL A 443 22.34 0.45 -5.82
CA VAL A 443 22.15 1.62 -6.69
C VAL A 443 21.94 2.84 -5.81
N GLY A 444 22.73 3.90 -6.03
CA GLY A 444 22.37 5.23 -5.57
C GLY A 444 22.46 5.51 -4.07
N THR A 445 23.22 4.71 -3.32
CA THR A 445 23.52 5.03 -1.92
C THR A 445 24.64 6.05 -1.85
N ASP A 446 24.28 7.33 -1.81
CA ASP A 446 25.11 8.28 -1.05
C ASP A 446 25.34 7.65 0.33
N THR A 447 26.60 7.51 0.72
CA THR A 447 27.16 6.74 1.86
C THR A 447 26.74 7.25 3.25
N LYS A 448 25.55 7.83 3.37
CA LYS A 448 24.97 8.39 4.60
C LYS A 448 23.48 8.07 4.71
N GLN A 449 23.05 6.82 4.47
CA GLN A 449 21.75 6.39 4.98
C GLN A 449 21.80 6.45 6.51
N LYS A 450 21.14 7.47 7.09
CA LYS A 450 21.03 7.58 8.54
C LYS A 450 20.18 6.42 9.04
N MET A 451 20.70 5.69 10.01
CA MET A 451 19.98 4.63 10.74
C MET A 451 18.89 5.24 11.61
N THR A 452 17.80 5.70 11.00
CA THR A 452 16.67 6.32 11.67
C THR A 452 15.64 5.28 12.11
N PRO A 453 14.70 5.63 13.02
CA PRO A 453 13.53 4.80 13.31
C PRO A 453 12.79 4.34 12.04
N ALA A 454 12.59 5.25 11.08
CA ALA A 454 11.97 4.94 9.79
C ALA A 454 12.75 3.91 8.97
N TYR A 455 14.09 3.88 9.06
CA TYR A 455 14.93 2.89 8.38
C TYR A 455 14.67 1.48 8.93
N TYR A 456 14.75 1.28 10.25
CA TYR A 456 14.52 -0.03 10.87
C TYR A 456 13.11 -0.55 10.63
N ARG A 457 12.11 0.35 10.73
CA ARG A 457 10.70 0.05 10.47
C ARG A 457 10.49 -0.42 9.03
N ARG A 458 11.09 0.26 8.06
CA ARG A 458 10.99 -0.08 6.64
C ARG A 458 11.58 -1.45 6.35
N LEU A 459 12.79 -1.74 6.83
CA LEU A 459 13.42 -3.04 6.60
C LEU A 459 12.56 -4.18 7.17
N TYR A 460 12.04 -4.01 8.38
CA TYR A 460 11.20 -5.03 8.99
C TYR A 460 9.87 -5.21 8.23
N LEU A 461 9.20 -4.11 7.85
CA LEU A 461 7.99 -4.17 7.01
C LEU A 461 8.24 -4.89 5.69
N GLN A 462 9.40 -4.66 5.08
CA GLN A 462 9.80 -5.35 3.87
C GLN A 462 9.89 -6.86 4.12
N ASP A 463 10.59 -7.31 5.17
CA ASP A 463 10.66 -8.73 5.53
C ASP A 463 9.26 -9.35 5.73
N LEU A 464 8.36 -8.66 6.44
CA LEU A 464 6.98 -9.09 6.62
C LEU A 464 6.23 -9.19 5.28
N TYR A 465 6.41 -8.21 4.41
CA TYR A 465 5.78 -8.22 3.09
C TYR A 465 6.24 -9.43 2.25
N ARG A 466 7.55 -9.79 2.29
CA ARG A 466 8.04 -11.02 1.63
C ARG A 466 7.35 -12.25 2.21
N PHE A 467 7.24 -12.34 3.54
CA PHE A 467 6.55 -13.46 4.19
C PHE A 467 5.11 -13.57 3.70
N PHE A 468 4.32 -12.51 3.81
CA PHE A 468 2.89 -12.54 3.46
C PHE A 468 2.62 -12.70 1.96
N LYS A 469 3.56 -12.36 1.09
CA LYS A 469 3.40 -12.54 -0.36
C LYS A 469 3.92 -13.87 -0.89
N ILE A 470 4.99 -14.40 -0.32
CA ILE A 470 5.75 -15.50 -0.93
C ILE A 470 5.66 -16.79 -0.12
N ASN A 471 5.62 -16.71 1.22
CA ASN A 471 5.72 -17.88 2.07
C ASN A 471 4.47 -18.78 1.96
N ASN A 472 4.65 -20.10 2.02
CA ASN A 472 3.53 -21.05 1.92
C ASN A 472 2.61 -21.06 3.15
N TYR A 473 3.16 -20.79 4.34
CA TYR A 473 2.43 -20.78 5.61
C TYR A 473 1.68 -19.46 5.87
N GLN A 474 1.81 -18.45 5.01
CA GLN A 474 1.19 -17.14 5.23
C GLN A 474 -0.34 -17.21 5.40
N ARG A 475 -0.98 -18.21 4.79
CA ARG A 475 -2.43 -18.48 4.89
C ARG A 475 -2.90 -18.89 6.29
N ALA A 476 -1.99 -19.39 7.13
CA ALA A 476 -2.31 -19.66 8.54
C ALA A 476 -2.54 -18.36 9.32
N PHE A 477 -2.08 -17.20 8.83
CA PHE A 477 -2.11 -15.95 9.56
C PHE A 477 -3.11 -14.98 8.94
N TYR A 478 -3.56 -14.02 9.75
CA TYR A 478 -4.13 -12.83 9.16
C TYR A 478 -3.07 -12.05 8.39
N ASN A 479 -3.41 -11.59 7.18
CA ASN A 479 -2.54 -10.80 6.33
C ASN A 479 -2.84 -9.29 6.46
N PRO A 480 -1.97 -8.51 7.14
CA PRO A 480 -2.12 -7.06 7.31
C PRO A 480 -1.67 -6.25 6.08
N PHE A 481 -1.63 -6.86 4.90
CA PHE A 481 -1.33 -6.18 3.64
C PHE A 481 -2.42 -6.39 2.56
N GLU A 482 -3.53 -7.07 2.88
CA GLU A 482 -4.60 -7.34 1.90
C GLU A 482 -5.68 -6.24 1.85
N GLU A 483 -6.16 -5.96 0.62
CA GLU A 483 -7.04 -4.83 0.30
C GLU A 483 -8.41 -4.84 0.99
N ARG A 484 -8.98 -6.01 1.27
CA ARG A 484 -10.35 -6.10 1.80
C ARG A 484 -10.47 -5.64 3.25
N GLU A 485 -9.42 -5.76 4.05
CA GLU A 485 -9.56 -5.69 5.52
C GLU A 485 -8.36 -5.09 6.27
N GLY A 486 -7.22 -4.75 5.66
CA GLY A 486 -6.06 -4.42 6.49
C GLY A 486 -4.91 -3.66 5.84
N HIS A 487 -5.16 -2.56 5.13
CA HIS A 487 -4.08 -1.73 4.61
C HIS A 487 -4.17 -0.26 5.01
N MET A 488 -5.23 0.11 5.72
CA MET A 488 -5.47 1.46 6.21
C MET A 488 -5.69 1.42 7.72
N LEU A 489 -4.61 1.15 8.47
CA LEU A 489 -4.57 1.23 9.93
C LEU A 489 -5.27 2.49 10.44
N LEU A 490 -4.96 3.65 9.85
CA LEU A 490 -5.51 4.93 10.28
C LEU A 490 -7.02 5.05 10.04
N ALA A 491 -7.63 4.24 9.18
CA ALA A 491 -9.07 4.26 8.96
C ALA A 491 -9.86 3.58 10.08
N ASN A 492 -9.18 2.85 10.97
CA ASN A 492 -9.82 2.19 12.11
C ASN A 492 -10.40 3.22 13.08
N GLU A 493 -11.63 2.97 13.57
CA GLU A 493 -12.40 3.90 14.42
C GLU A 493 -11.66 4.28 15.71
N ILE A 494 -10.78 3.40 16.18
CA ILE A 494 -9.99 3.55 17.42
C ILE A 494 -9.07 4.76 17.39
N TYR A 495 -8.66 5.18 16.19
CA TYR A 495 -7.74 6.30 16.01
C TYR A 495 -8.45 7.64 15.76
N ARG A 496 -9.76 7.59 15.50
CA ARG A 496 -10.56 8.72 14.99
C ARG A 496 -10.46 9.98 15.85
N SER A 497 -10.45 9.81 17.17
CA SER A 497 -10.40 10.91 18.13
C SER A 497 -9.02 11.55 18.31
N ALA A 498 -7.95 10.83 17.94
CA ALA A 498 -6.58 11.22 18.26
C ALA A 498 -5.71 11.53 17.03
N LEU A 499 -6.04 10.99 15.85
CA LEU A 499 -5.17 11.04 14.67
C LEU A 499 -5.69 11.95 13.53
N HIS A 500 -6.51 12.95 13.84
CA HIS A 500 -7.08 13.82 12.81
C HIS A 500 -6.03 14.49 11.90
N ASP A 501 -5.02 15.16 12.46
CA ASP A 501 -3.95 15.80 11.66
C ASP A 501 -3.16 14.78 10.80
N GLN A 502 -2.83 13.65 11.40
CA GLN A 502 -2.10 12.55 10.77
C GLN A 502 -2.91 11.95 9.62
N ALA A 503 -4.21 11.73 9.81
CA ALA A 503 -5.11 11.27 8.77
C ALA A 503 -5.16 12.26 7.61
N LEU A 504 -5.26 13.57 7.85
CA LEU A 504 -5.23 14.58 6.78
C LEU A 504 -3.90 14.58 6.02
N ARG A 505 -2.77 14.45 6.71
CA ARG A 505 -1.44 14.31 6.07
C ARG A 505 -1.38 13.04 5.21
N MET A 506 -1.93 11.94 5.69
CA MET A 506 -2.04 10.70 4.92
C MET A 506 -2.96 10.83 3.70
N VAL A 507 -4.10 11.51 3.83
CA VAL A 507 -5.01 11.77 2.70
C VAL A 507 -4.31 12.58 1.60
N ARG A 508 -3.51 13.60 1.97
CA ARG A 508 -2.69 14.36 1.01
C ARG A 508 -1.62 13.49 0.35
N PHE A 509 -0.98 12.60 1.12
CA PHE A 509 -0.01 11.64 0.59
C PHE A 509 -0.65 10.70 -0.45
N LEU A 510 -1.83 10.14 -0.14
CA LEU A 510 -2.59 9.29 -1.07
C LEU A 510 -3.04 10.06 -2.32
N TYR A 511 -3.47 11.31 -2.14
CA TYR A 511 -3.84 12.20 -3.23
C TYR A 511 -2.68 12.41 -4.22
N GLN A 512 -1.48 12.69 -3.73
CA GLN A 512 -0.29 12.86 -4.58
C GLN A 512 0.05 11.59 -5.38
N ARG A 513 -0.32 10.42 -4.87
CA ARG A 513 -0.16 9.10 -5.51
C ARG A 513 -1.35 8.67 -6.36
N GLN A 514 -2.33 9.55 -6.54
CA GLN A 514 -3.56 9.30 -7.30
C GLN A 514 -4.43 8.17 -6.72
N MET A 515 -4.24 7.82 -5.44
CA MET A 515 -5.03 6.84 -4.70
C MET A 515 -6.30 7.52 -4.13
N TYR A 516 -7.12 8.08 -5.02
CA TYR A 516 -8.23 8.96 -4.63
C TYR A 516 -9.35 8.22 -3.89
N LYS A 517 -9.56 6.93 -4.17
CA LYS A 517 -10.59 6.13 -3.52
C LYS A 517 -10.25 5.89 -2.05
N GLU A 518 -9.00 5.51 -1.81
CA GLU A 518 -8.41 5.25 -0.51
C GLU A 518 -8.31 6.55 0.31
N ALA A 519 -7.88 7.65 -0.34
CA ALA A 519 -7.86 8.98 0.27
C ALA A 519 -9.25 9.42 0.74
N LYS A 520 -10.30 9.19 -0.06
CA LYS A 520 -11.69 9.47 0.31
C LYS A 520 -12.16 8.58 1.45
N ALA A 521 -11.89 7.27 1.38
CA ALA A 521 -12.25 6.32 2.43
C ALA A 521 -11.62 6.69 3.77
N LEU A 522 -10.35 7.09 3.78
CA LEU A 522 -9.64 7.52 4.99
C LEU A 522 -10.15 8.87 5.53
N LEU A 523 -10.52 9.82 4.67
CA LEU A 523 -11.04 11.11 5.12
C LEU A 523 -12.40 10.98 5.83
N MET A 524 -13.26 10.06 5.38
CA MET A 524 -14.66 9.98 5.85
C MET A 524 -14.82 9.80 7.37
N PRO A 525 -14.05 8.93 8.06
CA PRO A 525 -14.06 8.90 9.52
C PRO A 525 -13.60 10.23 10.15
N TYR A 526 -12.59 10.90 9.62
CA TYR A 526 -12.06 12.11 10.27
C TYR A 526 -12.80 13.40 9.90
N TYR A 527 -13.71 13.34 8.93
CA TYR A 527 -14.40 14.49 8.36
C TYR A 527 -15.24 15.25 9.39
N ASP A 528 -14.85 16.50 9.63
CA ASP A 528 -15.65 17.50 10.34
C ASP A 528 -16.25 18.49 9.34
N GLY A 529 -17.58 18.40 9.16
CA GLY A 529 -18.32 19.30 8.27
C GLY A 529 -18.39 20.76 8.72
N SER A 530 -17.80 21.11 9.87
CA SER A 530 -17.60 22.47 10.33
C SER A 530 -16.23 23.05 9.96
N ASN A 531 -15.22 22.18 9.76
CA ASN A 531 -13.84 22.52 9.43
C ASN A 531 -13.66 22.78 7.92
N VAL A 532 -13.18 23.97 7.56
CA VAL A 532 -13.01 24.37 6.15
C VAL A 532 -11.95 23.53 5.44
N GLY A 533 -10.87 23.15 6.11
CA GLY A 533 -9.81 22.31 5.55
C GLY A 533 -10.33 20.93 5.12
N ASP A 534 -11.18 20.32 5.93
CA ASP A 534 -11.80 19.02 5.65
C ASP A 534 -12.78 19.08 4.49
N ILE A 535 -13.65 20.09 4.49
CA ILE A 535 -14.60 20.35 3.41
C ILE A 535 -13.83 20.52 2.09
N SER A 536 -12.78 21.33 2.10
CA SER A 536 -11.94 21.61 0.93
C SER A 536 -11.22 20.37 0.42
N LEU A 537 -10.67 19.54 1.32
CA LEU A 537 -10.00 18.30 0.95
C LEU A 537 -10.97 17.28 0.36
N ARG A 538 -12.19 17.18 0.92
CA ARG A 538 -13.26 16.34 0.36
C ARG A 538 -13.71 16.84 -1.01
N ALA A 539 -13.86 18.15 -1.17
CA ALA A 539 -14.21 18.76 -2.46
C ALA A 539 -13.13 18.47 -3.52
N LEU A 540 -11.86 18.60 -3.14
CA LEU A 540 -10.71 18.28 -4.00
C LEU A 540 -10.70 16.81 -4.44
N LEU A 541 -11.04 15.89 -3.54
CA LEU A 541 -11.16 14.46 -3.87
C LEU A 541 -12.34 14.18 -4.80
N ALA A 542 -13.50 14.81 -4.54
CA ALA A 542 -14.67 14.73 -5.42
C ALA A 542 -14.36 15.22 -6.85
N MET A 543 -13.61 16.33 -6.98
CA MET A 543 -13.13 16.81 -8.29
C MET A 543 -12.30 15.78 -9.04
N LYS A 544 -11.42 15.05 -8.35
CA LYS A 544 -10.57 14.02 -8.98
C LYS A 544 -11.33 12.75 -9.34
N GLN A 545 -12.45 12.50 -8.69
CA GLN A 545 -13.33 11.36 -8.99
C GLN A 545 -14.41 11.69 -10.03
N GLY A 546 -14.45 12.93 -10.54
CA GLY A 546 -15.49 13.38 -11.49
C GLY A 546 -16.84 13.68 -10.84
N GLU A 547 -16.90 13.74 -9.50
CA GLU A 547 -18.11 14.04 -8.73
C GLU A 547 -18.33 15.56 -8.63
N TYR A 548 -18.44 16.24 -9.77
CA TYR A 548 -18.36 17.71 -9.85
C TYR A 548 -19.47 18.43 -9.08
N VAL A 549 -20.71 17.94 -9.14
CA VAL A 549 -21.86 18.51 -8.39
C VAL A 549 -21.62 18.43 -6.87
N ILE A 550 -21.03 17.32 -6.40
CA ILE A 550 -20.69 17.17 -4.97
C ILE A 550 -19.55 18.13 -4.60
N ALA A 551 -18.53 18.24 -5.46
CA ALA A 551 -17.42 19.15 -5.25
C ALA A 551 -17.88 20.61 -5.17
N GLU A 552 -18.80 21.00 -6.04
CA GLU A 552 -19.38 22.33 -6.09
C GLU A 552 -20.07 22.71 -4.78
N GLY A 553 -21.04 21.90 -4.32
CA GLY A 553 -21.72 22.18 -3.05
C GLY A 553 -20.77 22.22 -1.84
N LEU A 554 -19.67 21.44 -1.88
CA LEU A 554 -18.64 21.48 -0.83
C LEU A 554 -17.78 22.75 -0.93
N TYR A 555 -17.32 23.14 -2.12
CA TYR A 555 -16.53 24.36 -2.30
C TYR A 555 -17.35 25.61 -2.03
N GLN A 556 -18.62 25.65 -2.42
CA GLN A 556 -19.56 26.72 -2.06
C GLN A 556 -19.64 26.85 -0.54
N LYS A 557 -19.93 25.75 0.18
CA LYS A 557 -19.99 25.74 1.65
C LYS A 557 -18.67 26.16 2.31
N ALA A 558 -17.52 25.76 1.74
CA ALA A 558 -16.21 26.16 2.23
C ALA A 558 -15.96 27.66 2.01
N TYR A 559 -16.30 28.18 0.83
CA TYR A 559 -16.14 29.57 0.46
C TYR A 559 -17.05 30.50 1.29
N GLU A 560 -18.30 30.09 1.56
CA GLU A 560 -19.20 30.82 2.46
C GLU A 560 -18.62 31.02 3.88
N LYS A 561 -17.79 30.07 4.34
CA LYS A 561 -17.11 30.15 5.64
C LYS A 561 -15.85 31.02 5.59
N GLU A 562 -15.12 31.02 4.47
CA GLU A 562 -13.90 31.81 4.26
C GLU A 562 -13.93 32.56 2.91
N PRO A 563 -14.73 33.63 2.77
CA PRO A 563 -14.92 34.30 1.47
C PRO A 563 -13.66 34.99 0.92
N SER A 564 -12.67 35.27 1.77
CA SER A 564 -11.39 35.86 1.35
C SER A 564 -10.38 34.83 0.83
N ASN A 565 -10.70 33.53 0.86
CA ASN A 565 -9.78 32.47 0.48
C ASN A 565 -9.87 32.19 -1.03
N GLU A 566 -8.94 32.78 -1.78
CA GLU A 566 -8.88 32.68 -3.24
C GLU A 566 -8.75 31.22 -3.75
N HIS A 567 -8.15 30.32 -2.97
CA HIS A 567 -8.08 28.90 -3.34
C HIS A 567 -9.45 28.23 -3.33
N LEU A 568 -10.34 28.61 -2.40
CA LEU A 568 -11.71 28.10 -2.34
C LEU A 568 -12.57 28.69 -3.46
N LEU A 569 -12.42 29.99 -3.73
CA LEU A 569 -13.08 30.65 -4.87
C LEU A 569 -12.70 29.97 -6.19
N LYS A 570 -11.41 29.68 -6.38
CA LYS A 570 -10.91 28.93 -7.54
C LYS A 570 -11.49 27.51 -7.60
N GLY A 571 -11.51 26.81 -6.47
CA GLY A 571 -12.12 25.49 -6.34
C GLY A 571 -13.58 25.50 -6.77
N TYR A 572 -14.35 26.45 -6.23
CA TYR A 572 -15.78 26.65 -6.52
C TYR A 572 -16.01 26.96 -8.00
N ALA A 573 -15.30 27.94 -8.56
CA ALA A 573 -15.42 28.32 -9.98
C ALA A 573 -15.15 27.12 -10.91
N MET A 574 -14.13 26.33 -10.60
CA MET A 574 -13.77 25.15 -11.37
C MET A 574 -14.79 24.01 -11.20
N SER A 575 -15.31 23.78 -9.99
CA SER A 575 -16.35 22.76 -9.78
C SER A 575 -17.66 23.13 -10.46
N ALA A 576 -18.10 24.39 -10.38
CA ALA A 576 -19.28 24.91 -11.08
C ALA A 576 -19.12 24.77 -12.61
N PHE A 577 -17.93 25.09 -13.13
CA PHE A 577 -17.62 24.93 -14.54
C PHE A 577 -17.73 23.48 -15.02
N TYR A 578 -17.23 22.51 -14.23
CA TYR A 578 -17.26 21.09 -14.60
C TYR A 578 -18.61 20.41 -14.27
N SER A 579 -19.38 20.92 -13.32
CA SER A 579 -20.75 20.46 -13.04
C SER A 579 -21.76 20.94 -14.10
N GLY A 580 -21.38 21.96 -14.88
CA GLY A 580 -22.22 22.57 -15.92
C GLY A 580 -23.03 23.76 -15.42
N ASP A 581 -22.82 24.22 -14.18
CA ASP A 581 -23.40 25.46 -13.66
C ASP A 581 -22.63 26.67 -14.20
N PHE A 582 -22.91 26.99 -15.47
CA PHE A 582 -22.23 28.06 -16.17
C PHE A 582 -22.67 29.47 -15.74
N ASP A 583 -23.78 29.59 -15.02
CA ASP A 583 -24.24 30.86 -14.45
C ASP A 583 -23.36 31.24 -13.25
N ASP A 584 -23.17 30.32 -12.30
CA ASP A 584 -22.29 30.53 -11.16
C ASP A 584 -20.81 30.58 -11.61
N ALA A 585 -20.39 29.68 -12.51
CA ALA A 585 -19.02 29.67 -13.00
C ALA A 585 -18.61 31.01 -13.63
N ALA A 586 -19.49 31.64 -14.42
CA ALA A 586 -19.21 32.96 -15.01
C ALA A 586 -18.99 34.03 -13.94
N GLN A 587 -19.88 34.12 -12.94
CA GLN A 587 -19.75 35.09 -11.84
C GLN A 587 -18.46 34.88 -11.04
N LEU A 588 -18.11 33.62 -10.76
CA LEU A 588 -16.91 33.29 -9.97
C LEU A 588 -15.62 33.55 -10.77
N PHE A 589 -15.60 33.31 -12.09
CA PHE A 589 -14.45 33.67 -12.92
C PHE A 589 -14.31 35.18 -13.12
N GLU A 590 -15.42 35.94 -13.18
CA GLU A 590 -15.37 37.41 -13.14
C GLU A 590 -14.68 37.89 -11.85
N GLN A 591 -15.08 37.36 -10.68
CA GLN A 591 -14.45 37.68 -9.39
C GLN A 591 -12.95 37.33 -9.39
N LEU A 592 -12.56 36.16 -9.89
CA LEU A 592 -11.14 35.77 -9.99
C LEU A 592 -10.32 36.66 -10.93
N LEU A 593 -10.96 37.31 -11.92
CA LEU A 593 -10.31 38.25 -12.82
C LEU A 593 -10.15 39.65 -12.20
N GLU A 594 -10.85 39.98 -11.13
CA GLU A 594 -10.59 41.21 -10.38
C GLU A 594 -9.22 41.16 -9.69
N SER A 595 -8.85 40.00 -9.12
CA SER A 595 -7.52 39.79 -8.51
C SER A 595 -6.44 39.41 -9.52
N GLN A 596 -6.78 38.68 -10.58
CA GLN A 596 -5.85 38.22 -11.61
C GLN A 596 -6.30 38.60 -13.03
N PRO A 597 -6.28 39.91 -13.40
CA PRO A 597 -6.85 40.39 -14.67
C PRO A 597 -6.23 39.80 -15.93
N ASP A 598 -4.99 39.33 -15.85
CA ASP A 598 -4.24 38.77 -16.98
C ASP A 598 -4.24 37.24 -17.02
N SER A 599 -5.00 36.58 -16.13
CA SER A 599 -5.13 35.12 -16.14
C SER A 599 -5.83 34.63 -17.40
N ARG A 600 -5.03 34.18 -18.37
CA ARG A 600 -5.50 33.59 -19.63
C ARG A 600 -6.49 32.46 -19.39
N LYS A 601 -6.22 31.61 -18.39
CA LYS A 601 -7.06 30.45 -18.04
C LYS A 601 -8.44 30.89 -17.55
N TYR A 602 -8.51 31.90 -16.68
CA TYR A 602 -9.80 32.38 -16.16
C TYR A 602 -10.61 33.10 -17.25
N LYS A 603 -9.97 33.91 -18.11
CA LYS A 603 -10.63 34.51 -19.27
C LYS A 603 -11.20 33.47 -20.23
N LEU A 604 -10.45 32.39 -20.49
CA LEU A 604 -10.91 31.30 -21.36
C LEU A 604 -12.12 30.59 -20.75
N ASN A 605 -12.05 30.22 -19.47
CA ASN A 605 -13.15 29.54 -18.79
C ASN A 605 -14.39 30.45 -18.64
N LEU A 606 -14.20 31.74 -18.38
CA LEU A 606 -15.28 32.74 -18.38
C LEU A 606 -15.97 32.81 -19.74
N ALA A 607 -15.18 32.88 -20.82
CA ALA A 607 -15.73 32.93 -22.16
C ALA A 607 -16.54 31.68 -22.52
N ILE A 608 -16.07 30.49 -22.13
CA ILE A 608 -16.81 29.24 -22.30
C ILE A 608 -18.08 29.25 -21.45
N SER A 609 -18.03 29.75 -20.22
CA SER A 609 -19.20 29.85 -19.33
C SER A 609 -20.26 30.78 -19.93
N TYR A 610 -19.85 31.94 -20.46
CA TYR A 610 -20.73 32.86 -21.18
C TYR A 610 -21.39 32.24 -22.41
N ILE A 611 -20.65 31.46 -23.22
CA ILE A 611 -21.24 30.78 -24.37
C ILE A 611 -22.33 29.81 -23.93
N ASN A 612 -22.08 29.02 -22.89
CA ASN A 612 -23.00 27.98 -22.44
C ASN A 612 -24.18 28.50 -21.61
N ASN A 613 -24.04 29.65 -20.93
CA ASN A 613 -25.16 30.32 -20.24
C ASN A 613 -25.95 31.30 -21.13
N GLY A 614 -25.67 31.33 -22.44
CA GLY A 614 -26.42 32.11 -23.43
C GLY A 614 -25.92 33.53 -23.69
N LYS A 615 -24.90 34.02 -22.97
CA LYS A 615 -24.17 35.28 -23.22
C LYS A 615 -23.11 35.12 -24.31
N VAL A 616 -23.53 34.65 -25.48
CA VAL A 616 -22.61 34.14 -26.51
C VAL A 616 -21.71 35.24 -27.09
N ASP A 617 -22.25 36.46 -27.27
CA ASP A 617 -21.49 37.57 -27.86
C ASP A 617 -20.35 38.03 -26.94
N GLU A 618 -20.58 38.07 -25.63
CA GLU A 618 -19.59 38.37 -24.61
C GLU A 618 -18.47 37.32 -24.59
N GLY A 619 -18.84 36.04 -24.62
CA GLY A 619 -17.88 34.94 -24.68
C GLY A 619 -17.02 34.96 -25.94
N VAL A 620 -17.64 35.15 -27.11
CA VAL A 620 -16.91 35.24 -28.39
C VAL A 620 -15.98 36.46 -28.41
N LYS A 621 -16.39 37.61 -27.86
CA LYS A 621 -15.53 38.80 -27.75
C LYS A 621 -14.28 38.53 -26.92
N LEU A 622 -14.42 37.84 -25.78
CA LEU A 622 -13.27 37.43 -24.96
C LEU A 622 -12.35 36.46 -25.70
N LEU A 623 -12.92 35.51 -26.45
CA LEU A 623 -12.13 34.56 -27.25
C LEU A 623 -11.37 35.22 -28.40
N TYR A 624 -11.94 36.26 -29.03
CA TYR A 624 -11.22 37.06 -30.02
C TYR A 624 -10.01 37.77 -29.41
N GLU A 625 -10.19 38.41 -28.25
CA GLU A 625 -9.06 39.04 -27.53
C GLU A 625 -7.98 38.01 -27.19
N LEU A 626 -8.38 36.85 -26.67
CA LEU A 626 -7.47 35.77 -26.33
C LEU A 626 -6.74 35.22 -27.54
N ASN A 627 -7.44 34.99 -28.66
CA ASN A 627 -6.84 34.46 -29.88
C ASN A 627 -5.89 35.47 -30.53
N TYR A 628 -6.19 36.77 -30.44
CA TYR A 628 -5.28 37.82 -30.90
C TYR A 628 -3.97 37.84 -30.09
N LYS A 629 -4.07 37.69 -28.76
CA LYS A 629 -2.90 37.67 -27.86
C LYS A 629 -2.12 36.36 -27.90
N PHE A 630 -2.80 35.23 -28.11
CA PHE A 630 -2.23 33.89 -28.06
C PHE A 630 -2.65 33.06 -29.29
N PRO A 631 -2.26 33.47 -30.51
CA PRO A 631 -2.74 32.85 -31.76
C PRO A 631 -2.24 31.42 -31.97
N ALA A 632 -1.25 30.96 -31.21
CA ALA A 632 -0.72 29.60 -31.26
C ALA A 632 -1.41 28.65 -30.25
N ASP A 633 -2.24 29.15 -29.34
CA ASP A 633 -2.89 28.30 -28.33
C ASP A 633 -4.12 27.59 -28.94
N VAL A 634 -3.97 26.30 -29.20
CA VAL A 634 -5.00 25.46 -29.82
C VAL A 634 -6.28 25.41 -28.98
N ASN A 635 -6.21 25.50 -27.65
CA ASN A 635 -7.41 25.46 -26.81
C ASN A 635 -8.26 26.72 -26.95
N ILE A 636 -7.61 27.88 -27.15
CA ILE A 636 -8.29 29.13 -27.45
C ILE A 636 -8.94 29.05 -28.84
N LYS A 637 -8.24 28.49 -29.84
CA LYS A 637 -8.81 28.25 -31.17
C LYS A 637 -10.02 27.33 -31.13
N ARG A 638 -9.95 26.22 -30.38
CA ARG A 638 -11.07 25.28 -30.18
C ARG A 638 -12.30 25.99 -29.62
N ALA A 639 -12.12 26.74 -28.53
CA ALA A 639 -13.21 27.48 -27.91
C ALA A 639 -13.79 28.56 -28.85
N LEU A 640 -12.95 29.28 -29.60
CA LEU A 640 -13.40 30.27 -30.59
C LEU A 640 -14.16 29.63 -31.76
N ALA A 641 -13.67 28.49 -32.28
CA ALA A 641 -14.33 27.74 -33.34
C ALA A 641 -15.69 27.20 -32.88
N TRP A 642 -15.79 26.72 -31.64
CA TRP A 642 -17.05 26.34 -31.01
C TRP A 642 -17.99 27.54 -30.85
N GLY A 643 -17.50 28.70 -30.42
CA GLY A 643 -18.27 29.93 -30.36
C GLY A 643 -18.83 30.36 -31.73
N PHE A 644 -18.05 30.20 -32.80
CA PHE A 644 -18.54 30.43 -34.17
C PHE A 644 -19.58 29.42 -34.61
N LEU A 645 -19.39 28.14 -34.28
CA LEU A 645 -20.36 27.09 -34.52
C LEU A 645 -21.67 27.37 -33.78
N TYR A 646 -21.62 27.89 -32.55
CA TYR A 646 -22.81 28.20 -31.78
C TYR A 646 -23.50 29.49 -32.28
N THR A 647 -22.75 30.48 -32.76
CA THR A 647 -23.31 31.75 -33.28
C THR A 647 -23.75 31.71 -34.74
N GLY A 648 -23.56 30.59 -35.45
CA GLY A 648 -23.91 30.48 -36.88
C GLY A 648 -22.88 31.10 -37.82
N GLN A 649 -21.68 31.45 -37.33
CA GLN A 649 -20.56 31.92 -38.16
C GLN A 649 -19.82 30.71 -38.77
N LEU A 650 -20.55 29.89 -39.51
CA LEU A 650 -20.15 28.55 -39.92
C LEU A 650 -18.88 28.53 -40.77
N GLU A 651 -18.76 29.42 -41.76
CA GLU A 651 -17.53 29.53 -42.58
C GLU A 651 -16.27 29.79 -41.74
N LYS A 652 -16.39 30.61 -40.69
CA LYS A 652 -15.27 30.89 -39.78
C LYS A 652 -14.97 29.69 -38.89
N ALA A 653 -15.99 28.97 -38.42
CA ALA A 653 -15.83 27.73 -37.68
C ALA A 653 -15.11 26.67 -38.52
N VAL A 654 -15.54 26.45 -39.77
CA VAL A 654 -14.91 25.52 -40.70
C VAL A 654 -13.43 25.86 -40.92
N LYS A 655 -13.11 27.15 -41.12
CA LYS A 655 -11.72 27.59 -41.29
C LYS A 655 -10.85 27.30 -40.06
N LEU A 656 -11.34 27.63 -38.85
CA LEU A 656 -10.59 27.38 -37.62
C LEU A 656 -10.44 25.89 -37.33
N TYR A 657 -11.49 25.08 -37.53
CA TYR A 657 -11.39 23.63 -37.35
C TYR A 657 -10.44 22.99 -38.35
N ALA A 658 -10.36 23.51 -39.60
CA ALA A 658 -9.35 23.08 -40.56
C ALA A 658 -7.91 23.36 -40.09
N GLU A 659 -7.67 24.49 -39.40
CA GLU A 659 -6.37 24.75 -38.76
C GLU A 659 -6.11 23.81 -37.57
N ILE A 660 -7.12 23.54 -36.73
CA ILE A 660 -6.98 22.68 -35.54
C ILE A 660 -6.65 21.24 -35.94
N ILE A 661 -7.34 20.68 -36.93
CA ILE A 661 -7.11 19.29 -37.36
C ILE A 661 -5.84 19.08 -38.19
N ALA A 662 -5.20 20.17 -38.62
CA ALA A 662 -3.88 20.14 -39.26
C ALA A 662 -2.73 20.08 -38.22
N ASP A 663 -3.03 20.36 -36.96
CA ASP A 663 -2.08 20.26 -35.84
C ASP A 663 -1.95 18.80 -35.38
N GLU A 664 -0.74 18.35 -35.03
CA GLU A 664 -0.49 16.99 -34.55
C GLU A 664 -1.23 16.68 -33.22
N SER A 665 -1.55 17.72 -32.44
CA SER A 665 -2.30 17.62 -31.18
C SER A 665 -3.82 17.49 -31.37
N ALA A 666 -4.30 17.33 -32.61
CA ALA A 666 -5.71 17.12 -32.91
C ALA A 666 -6.24 15.83 -32.26
N SER A 667 -7.31 15.98 -31.49
CA SER A 667 -8.05 14.91 -30.83
C SER A 667 -9.20 14.42 -31.70
N ALA A 668 -9.75 13.25 -31.37
CA ALA A 668 -10.96 12.76 -32.05
C ALA A 668 -12.10 13.82 -32.02
N VAL A 669 -12.31 14.46 -30.87
CA VAL A 669 -13.36 15.49 -30.70
C VAL A 669 -13.19 16.69 -31.65
N ASP A 670 -11.95 17.04 -32.02
CA ASP A 670 -11.72 18.10 -33.00
C ASP A 670 -12.26 17.74 -34.39
N TYR A 671 -12.15 16.47 -34.79
CA TYR A 671 -12.74 15.97 -36.04
C TYR A 671 -14.27 15.90 -35.97
N LEU A 672 -14.83 15.52 -34.81
CA LEU A 672 -16.29 15.54 -34.59
C LEU A 672 -16.84 16.97 -34.78
N ASN A 673 -16.23 17.95 -34.12
CA ASN A 673 -16.66 19.34 -34.21
C ASN A 673 -16.39 19.97 -35.58
N ALA A 674 -15.30 19.58 -36.25
CA ALA A 674 -15.07 19.93 -37.65
C ALA A 674 -16.19 19.38 -38.55
N GLY A 675 -16.61 18.14 -38.31
CA GLY A 675 -17.75 17.50 -38.98
C GLY A 675 -19.04 18.28 -38.78
N TYR A 676 -19.37 18.67 -37.55
CA TYR A 676 -20.51 19.56 -37.28
C TYR A 676 -20.42 20.87 -38.04
N SER A 677 -19.25 21.53 -38.03
CA SER A 677 -19.07 22.80 -38.74
C SER A 677 -19.30 22.70 -40.25
N SER A 678 -18.73 21.68 -40.90
CA SER A 678 -18.93 21.44 -42.33
C SER A 678 -20.36 21.01 -42.63
N TRP A 679 -20.99 20.24 -41.76
CA TRP A 679 -22.36 19.77 -41.97
C TRP A 679 -23.36 20.92 -41.92
N PHE A 680 -23.25 21.76 -40.90
CA PHE A 680 -24.11 22.93 -40.75
C PHE A 680 -23.86 23.95 -41.88
N ASP A 681 -22.61 24.06 -42.37
CA ASP A 681 -22.26 24.87 -43.55
C ASP A 681 -22.66 24.22 -44.89
N LYS A 682 -23.37 23.09 -44.85
CA LYS A 682 -23.85 22.31 -46.02
C LYS A 682 -22.74 21.72 -46.90
N ARG A 683 -21.52 21.61 -46.38
CA ARG A 683 -20.40 20.90 -47.01
C ARG A 683 -20.46 19.41 -46.64
N ILE A 684 -21.46 18.72 -47.19
CA ILE A 684 -21.82 17.36 -46.80
C ILE A 684 -20.67 16.37 -47.02
N GLU A 685 -19.95 16.47 -48.15
CA GLU A 685 -18.81 15.59 -48.42
C GLU A 685 -17.69 15.77 -47.39
N GLU A 686 -17.30 17.01 -47.09
CA GLU A 686 -16.31 17.29 -46.04
C GLU A 686 -16.79 16.79 -44.67
N ALA A 687 -18.05 17.04 -44.31
CA ALA A 687 -18.61 16.58 -43.04
C ALA A 687 -18.49 15.06 -42.85
N THR A 688 -18.86 14.28 -43.88
CA THR A 688 -18.75 12.82 -43.85
C THR A 688 -17.31 12.34 -43.74
N GLN A 689 -16.35 13.07 -44.34
CA GLN A 689 -14.93 12.76 -44.19
C GLN A 689 -14.42 13.07 -42.78
N ARG A 690 -14.83 14.19 -42.18
CA ARG A 690 -14.43 14.56 -40.81
C ARG A 690 -15.01 13.60 -39.77
N PHE A 691 -16.27 13.20 -39.90
CA PHE A 691 -16.84 12.17 -39.03
C PHE A 691 -16.20 10.79 -39.22
N ALA A 692 -15.76 10.44 -40.44
CA ALA A 692 -14.97 9.24 -40.67
C ALA A 692 -13.59 9.32 -39.97
N ASP A 693 -12.93 10.48 -40.03
CA ASP A 693 -11.65 10.72 -39.35
C ASP A 693 -11.79 10.67 -37.82
N TYR A 694 -12.90 11.18 -37.27
CA TYR A 694 -13.26 11.03 -35.86
C TYR A 694 -13.29 9.56 -35.44
N LEU A 695 -13.99 8.70 -36.18
CA LEU A 695 -14.09 7.27 -35.89
C LEU A 695 -12.72 6.57 -35.95
N LEU A 696 -11.89 6.90 -36.95
CA LEU A 696 -10.54 6.34 -37.09
C LEU A 696 -9.62 6.78 -35.94
N LYS A 697 -9.68 8.05 -35.54
CA LYS A 697 -8.87 8.60 -34.45
C LYS A 697 -9.30 8.01 -33.10
N LEU A 698 -10.61 7.90 -32.85
CA LEU A 698 -11.16 7.28 -31.64
C LEU A 698 -10.65 5.85 -31.44
N LYS A 699 -10.57 5.06 -32.52
CA LYS A 699 -9.99 3.71 -32.50
C LYS A 699 -8.52 3.72 -32.08
N LYS A 700 -7.73 4.64 -32.64
CA LYS A 700 -6.29 4.75 -32.37
C LYS A 700 -6.00 5.23 -30.94
N ASP A 701 -6.86 6.07 -30.38
CA ASP A 701 -6.71 6.62 -29.04
C ASP A 701 -7.28 5.68 -27.94
N SER A 702 -8.05 4.65 -28.29
CA SER A 702 -8.54 3.64 -27.34
C SER A 702 -7.45 2.63 -26.96
N ALA A 703 -7.18 2.46 -25.66
CA ALA A 703 -6.14 1.57 -25.14
C ALA A 703 -6.44 0.06 -25.33
N ASP A 704 -7.68 -0.28 -25.66
CA ASP A 704 -8.19 -1.64 -25.87
C ASP A 704 -8.55 -1.92 -27.35
N ALA A 705 -7.64 -1.57 -28.27
CA ALA A 705 -7.80 -1.73 -29.73
C ALA A 705 -8.12 -3.18 -30.21
N ALA A 706 -8.11 -4.17 -29.30
CA ALA A 706 -8.40 -5.57 -29.58
C ALA A 706 -9.87 -6.01 -29.31
N LYS A 707 -10.72 -5.19 -28.68
CA LYS A 707 -12.12 -5.57 -28.38
C LYS A 707 -13.20 -4.91 -29.24
N GLU A 708 -12.92 -3.77 -29.88
CA GLU A 708 -13.91 -3.08 -30.73
C GLU A 708 -13.61 -3.26 -32.22
N ASN A 709 -13.97 -4.42 -32.77
CA ASN A 709 -13.95 -4.66 -34.22
C ASN A 709 -15.11 -4.00 -34.99
N ASN A 710 -15.94 -3.17 -34.33
CA ASN A 710 -17.09 -2.52 -34.94
C ASN A 710 -16.97 -0.99 -34.83
N LEU A 711 -16.33 -0.35 -35.81
CA LEU A 711 -16.61 1.06 -36.14
C LEU A 711 -18.10 1.11 -36.50
N SER A 712 -18.93 1.58 -35.57
CA SER A 712 -20.38 1.51 -35.75
C SER A 712 -20.99 2.89 -35.86
N SER A 713 -22.00 3.01 -36.72
CA SER A 713 -22.87 4.18 -36.80
C SER A 713 -23.41 4.59 -35.42
N ASN A 714 -23.52 3.64 -34.48
CA ASN A 714 -23.99 3.90 -33.12
C ASN A 714 -23.08 4.87 -32.34
N ALA A 715 -21.76 4.82 -32.52
CA ALA A 715 -20.84 5.72 -31.81
C ALA A 715 -21.03 7.20 -32.22
N LEU A 716 -21.34 7.46 -33.50
CA LEU A 716 -21.70 8.80 -33.97
C LEU A 716 -23.11 9.18 -33.53
N LEU A 717 -24.06 8.24 -33.57
CA LEU A 717 -25.44 8.49 -33.13
C LEU A 717 -25.53 8.85 -31.64
N GLU A 718 -24.73 8.23 -30.78
CA GLU A 718 -24.63 8.60 -29.36
C GLU A 718 -24.17 10.06 -29.21
N LYS A 719 -23.16 10.50 -29.97
CA LYS A 719 -22.73 11.91 -29.97
C LYS A 719 -23.77 12.85 -30.52
N PHE A 720 -24.45 12.48 -31.60
CA PHE A 720 -25.55 13.29 -32.13
C PHE A 720 -26.72 13.40 -31.15
N GLN A 721 -26.95 12.38 -30.32
CA GLN A 721 -27.94 12.44 -29.25
C GLN A 721 -27.49 13.35 -28.10
N GLU A 722 -26.22 13.29 -27.68
CA GLU A 722 -25.65 14.22 -26.71
C GLU A 722 -25.79 15.69 -27.19
N ASP A 723 -25.57 15.93 -28.48
CA ASP A 723 -25.58 17.26 -29.10
C ASP A 723 -26.92 17.65 -29.76
N LEU A 724 -28.02 16.97 -29.40
CA LEU A 724 -29.32 17.09 -30.09
C LEU A 724 -29.82 18.54 -30.18
N LEU A 725 -29.61 19.35 -29.14
CA LEU A 725 -30.02 20.76 -29.12
C LEU A 725 -29.26 21.59 -30.16
N LEU A 726 -27.97 21.31 -30.36
CA LEU A 726 -27.16 21.99 -31.37
C LEU A 726 -27.59 21.56 -32.77
N LEU A 727 -27.82 20.27 -33.00
CA LEU A 727 -28.30 19.73 -34.28
C LEU A 727 -29.69 20.28 -34.66
N ALA A 728 -30.60 20.34 -33.68
CA ALA A 728 -31.94 20.90 -33.86
C ALA A 728 -31.90 22.39 -34.24
N LYS A 729 -30.96 23.17 -33.69
CA LYS A 729 -30.76 24.58 -34.06
C LYS A 729 -30.49 24.79 -35.54
N TYR A 730 -29.81 23.82 -36.17
CA TYR A 730 -29.51 23.84 -37.61
C TYR A 730 -30.53 23.07 -38.45
N GLY A 731 -31.64 22.64 -37.86
CA GLY A 731 -32.73 21.97 -38.57
C GLY A 731 -32.41 20.54 -39.01
N ILE A 732 -31.42 19.90 -38.40
CA ILE A 732 -31.02 18.52 -38.73
C ILE A 732 -32.04 17.54 -38.14
N SER A 733 -32.64 16.72 -39.00
CA SER A 733 -33.61 15.71 -38.60
C SER A 733 -32.96 14.41 -38.10
N GLU A 734 -33.71 13.59 -37.37
CA GLU A 734 -33.25 12.28 -36.92
C GLU A 734 -32.87 11.34 -38.08
N VAL A 735 -33.59 11.45 -39.21
CA VAL A 735 -33.27 10.70 -40.41
C VAL A 735 -31.91 11.12 -40.96
N GLU A 736 -31.64 12.42 -41.04
CA GLU A 736 -30.34 12.94 -41.48
C GLU A 736 -29.20 12.53 -40.55
N MET A 737 -29.43 12.48 -39.23
CA MET A 737 -28.47 11.94 -38.26
C MET A 737 -28.10 10.48 -38.54
N ARG A 738 -29.09 9.63 -38.77
CA ARG A 738 -28.86 8.22 -39.12
C ARG A 738 -28.13 8.05 -40.46
N LEU A 739 -28.54 8.81 -41.47
CA LEU A 739 -27.89 8.79 -42.79
C LEU A 739 -26.43 9.27 -42.70
N MET A 740 -26.17 10.36 -41.97
CA MET A 740 -24.83 10.89 -41.79
C MET A 740 -23.91 9.89 -41.08
N ALA A 741 -24.41 9.23 -40.03
CA ALA A 741 -23.66 8.20 -39.31
C ALA A 741 -23.31 7.01 -40.22
N ASP A 742 -24.25 6.53 -41.03
CA ASP A 742 -24.02 5.41 -41.97
C ASP A 742 -23.02 5.77 -43.08
N ILE A 743 -23.15 6.95 -43.69
CA ILE A 743 -22.24 7.41 -44.74
C ILE A 743 -20.81 7.56 -44.19
N SER A 744 -20.68 8.18 -43.01
CA SER A 744 -19.39 8.42 -42.37
C SER A 744 -18.71 7.11 -41.96
N THR A 745 -19.48 6.14 -41.45
CA THR A 745 -18.97 4.80 -41.09
C THR A 745 -18.47 4.06 -42.34
N ARG A 746 -19.22 4.08 -43.45
CA ARG A 746 -18.76 3.52 -44.73
C ARG A 746 -17.48 4.16 -45.23
N ASN A 747 -17.37 5.49 -45.14
CA ASN A 747 -16.17 6.21 -45.54
C ASN A 747 -14.96 5.86 -44.68
N SER A 748 -15.14 5.60 -43.37
CA SER A 748 -14.06 5.15 -42.49
C SER A 748 -13.53 3.77 -42.87
N HIS A 749 -14.40 2.85 -43.31
CA HIS A 749 -14.00 1.52 -43.77
C HIS A 749 -13.21 1.55 -45.09
N ASN A 750 -13.52 2.49 -45.97
CA ASN A 750 -12.80 2.64 -47.25
C ASN A 750 -11.41 3.29 -47.09
N LYS A 751 -11.10 3.88 -45.92
CA LYS A 751 -9.80 4.50 -45.60
C LYS A 751 -8.83 3.57 -44.84
N ASN A 752 -9.34 2.52 -44.20
CA ASN A 752 -8.53 1.42 -43.64
C ASN A 752 -8.11 0.46 -44.75
#